data_AF-A0A8C7IDM0-F1
#
_entry.id   AF-A0A8C7IDM0-F1
#
_cell.length_a   1.000
_cell.length_b   1.000
_cell.length_c   1.000
_cell.angle_alpha   90.00
_cell.angle_beta   90.00
_cell.angle_gamma   90.00
#
_symmetry.space_group_name_H-M   'P 1'
#
loop_
_entity.id
_entity.type
_entity.pdbx_description
1 polymer ?
#
loop_
_entity_poly.entity_id
_entity_poly.type
_entity_poly.pdbx_seq_one_letter_code
_entity_poly.pdbx_strand_id
1 'polypeptide(L)'
;MSLSGETEEGTTASKMSLSGEREEGTTASKMSLSGEREEGTTASKMSLSGETEEGTTASKMSLSGEKEEGTTASKMSLSGETEERTTASKMTQDTSSKSVQTPRAESPTTSLLSMKSDQPPAFSQEPLPDDNKEVESLDSEDALKITHNLLDRRSQTLLTVQQDIKAKLKHKYQHISEGIGDHGNQTLFKDIYTELYITEGGSGGLNNEHEVRQIEMASKKRPTQETQIKCNDIFKPLPGQDKPIRTVLTKGIAGVGKTVSVQKVILDWAEGKANQGVHFMFPLPFRDLNLKKDQYSLMQLLSQYFPELKEIDSIEDGETKTVLIFDGLDECRLPLDFKNNEKCCDVTKPTSVDVLLTNLIKGNLLPSALLWITTRPAAANQIPPECVDQMTEVRGFNDPQKKEYFRKKITDQILANEIIKHMKTSRSLHIMCHMPVFCWISATVLEMMLKEAEKDEVPKTLTQMYSHFILIQIIAKNKKYNKATETNTKELSQSDKEMILKLSKLAFQQLQKGNLIFYEEDLRDCGLDVTEASEYSALCTEIFKEESGLYQDTVYSFVHLSIQEFLAAVHALESCLDKKENVFSPTSDDEEKESIQLSDIHRRAVDQALKSENGHLDLFLRFLLGLSLESNQNLLQGLLTQTGSTTQTNEETVERTVRYLSDNIKEESSPERIINLFHCLNELGANSLVEDMQTSLRSGTLSETRLKPHQCSALAYLLLMSEEVLEEFDLKTYNTSEEGYQRLLPVVKTCKRALLDGCKLTYKSCETLVSIHQTPNCPLRELDLSYNDLEDRGVKLLCVGLTNPLCNIQTLV
;
A
#
# COMPACT_ATOMS: atom_id res chain seq x y z
N MET A 1 -86.00 -8.83 -32.25
CA MET A 1 -85.63 -9.79 -33.32
C MET A 1 -85.59 -9.01 -34.62
N SER A 2 -84.49 -8.91 -35.38
CA SER A 2 -83.10 -9.37 -35.17
C SER A 2 -82.15 -8.51 -36.03
N LEU A 3 -80.83 -8.55 -35.75
CA LEU A 3 -79.73 -7.79 -36.39
C LEU A 3 -78.54 -8.76 -36.60
N SER A 4 -77.71 -8.83 -37.66
CA SER A 4 -77.04 -7.86 -38.58
C SER A 4 -75.85 -7.10 -37.97
N GLY A 5 -74.65 -7.01 -38.57
CA GLY A 5 -74.15 -7.53 -39.86
C GLY A 5 -72.64 -7.26 -40.11
N GLU A 6 -72.18 -7.53 -41.33
CA GLU A 6 -70.78 -7.72 -41.83
C GLU A 6 -70.03 -6.41 -42.26
N THR A 7 -68.73 -6.33 -42.65
CA THR A 7 -67.68 -7.35 -42.96
C THR A 7 -66.31 -7.09 -42.23
N GLU A 8 -65.06 -6.94 -42.73
CA GLU A 8 -64.39 -6.89 -44.08
C GLU A 8 -62.86 -7.28 -44.01
N GLU A 9 -62.01 -6.93 -44.99
CA GLU A 9 -60.71 -7.61 -45.31
C GLU A 9 -59.39 -6.75 -45.28
N GLY A 10 -58.21 -7.38 -45.50
CA GLY A 10 -56.95 -6.68 -45.87
C GLY A 10 -55.61 -7.48 -45.78
N THR A 11 -55.08 -7.99 -46.91
CA THR A 11 -53.94 -8.96 -47.02
C THR A 11 -52.50 -8.36 -46.89
N THR A 12 -51.49 -9.22 -46.68
CA THR A 12 -50.04 -8.92 -46.57
C THR A 12 -49.24 -9.01 -47.88
N ALA A 13 -48.14 -8.23 -48.05
CA ALA A 13 -46.84 -8.67 -48.64
C ALA A 13 -45.75 -7.56 -48.91
N SER A 14 -44.51 -7.83 -48.47
CA SER A 14 -43.20 -7.64 -49.18
C SER A 14 -42.61 -6.28 -49.62
N LYS A 15 -41.34 -6.07 -49.19
CA LYS A 15 -40.25 -5.24 -49.80
C LYS A 15 -40.44 -3.69 -49.73
N MET A 16 -39.41 -2.84 -49.83
CA MET A 16 -37.98 -3.03 -50.20
C MET A 16 -37.05 -2.11 -49.38
N SER A 17 -35.74 -2.38 -49.36
CA SER A 17 -34.69 -1.61 -48.67
C SER A 17 -34.10 -0.46 -49.50
N LEU A 18 -33.54 0.59 -48.86
CA LEU A 18 -32.17 1.08 -49.13
C LEU A 18 -31.66 2.16 -48.15
N SER A 19 -30.35 2.35 -48.17
CA SER A 19 -29.46 3.15 -47.32
C SER A 19 -29.58 4.69 -47.40
N GLY A 20 -29.11 5.38 -46.35
CA GLY A 20 -28.74 6.80 -46.42
C GLY A 20 -27.96 7.28 -45.19
N GLU A 21 -26.64 7.42 -45.30
CA GLU A 21 -25.79 8.12 -44.33
C GLU A 21 -25.73 9.63 -44.64
N ARG A 22 -25.60 10.48 -43.61
CA ARG A 22 -24.78 11.71 -43.70
C ARG A 22 -24.46 12.37 -42.36
N GLU A 23 -23.43 13.19 -42.40
CA GLU A 23 -22.71 13.81 -41.27
C GLU A 23 -23.22 15.21 -40.89
N GLU A 24 -22.74 15.67 -39.72
CA GLU A 24 -22.50 17.05 -39.25
C GLU A 24 -23.47 18.23 -39.56
N GLY A 25 -23.76 19.01 -38.52
CA GLY A 25 -24.38 20.33 -38.64
C GLY A 25 -24.58 21.04 -37.29
N THR A 26 -23.61 21.84 -36.84
CA THR A 26 -23.76 22.66 -35.63
C THR A 26 -24.66 23.88 -35.84
N THR A 27 -25.57 24.17 -34.90
CA THR A 27 -25.96 25.55 -34.58
C THR A 27 -26.53 25.66 -33.16
N ALA A 28 -26.20 26.76 -32.47
CA ALA A 28 -26.79 27.08 -31.17
C ALA A 28 -28.02 27.98 -31.34
N SER A 29 -28.93 27.96 -30.36
CA SER A 29 -29.98 28.99 -30.22
C SER A 29 -30.39 29.16 -28.76
N LYS A 30 -30.51 30.41 -28.33
CA LYS A 30 -31.06 30.77 -27.01
C LYS A 30 -32.59 30.67 -27.06
N MET A 31 -33.21 30.44 -25.90
CA MET A 31 -34.60 30.87 -25.68
C MET A 31 -34.76 31.43 -24.26
N SER A 32 -35.65 32.39 -24.09
CA SER A 32 -35.85 33.11 -22.82
C SER A 32 -37.32 33.53 -22.71
N LEU A 33 -38.02 33.05 -21.69
CA LEU A 33 -39.41 33.39 -21.32
C LEU A 33 -39.61 33.19 -19.80
N SER A 34 -40.70 33.67 -19.21
CA SER A 34 -40.80 35.05 -18.72
C SER A 34 -42.09 35.25 -17.91
N GLY A 35 -41.99 35.36 -16.59
CA GLY A 35 -43.14 35.59 -15.70
C GLY A 35 -43.89 34.30 -15.30
N GLU A 36 -44.79 34.30 -14.32
CA GLU A 36 -45.18 35.36 -13.35
C GLU A 36 -45.48 34.73 -11.97
N ARG A 37 -45.86 35.55 -10.97
CA ARG A 37 -46.37 35.07 -9.66
C ARG A 37 -47.90 35.16 -9.62
N GLU A 38 -48.56 34.18 -9.01
CA GLU A 38 -49.88 34.34 -8.40
C GLU A 38 -49.90 33.76 -6.98
N GLU A 39 -50.67 34.38 -6.08
CA GLU A 39 -51.04 33.86 -4.76
C GLU A 39 -52.54 33.48 -4.80
N GLY A 40 -53.00 32.39 -4.16
CA GLY A 40 -54.44 32.10 -4.19
C GLY A 40 -55.02 30.81 -3.62
N THR A 41 -54.77 30.49 -2.34
CA THR A 41 -55.70 29.83 -1.37
C THR A 41 -56.65 28.65 -1.73
N THR A 42 -56.83 27.75 -0.76
CA THR A 42 -57.88 26.68 -0.63
C THR A 42 -57.75 25.47 -1.59
N ALA A 43 -58.06 24.22 -1.22
CA ALA A 43 -58.59 23.62 0.03
C ALA A 43 -57.83 22.28 0.32
N SER A 44 -58.11 21.42 1.32
CA SER A 44 -59.21 21.33 2.31
C SER A 44 -58.75 20.57 3.58
N LYS A 45 -59.69 20.15 4.45
CA LYS A 45 -59.44 19.27 5.62
C LYS A 45 -59.72 17.79 5.30
N MET A 46 -59.00 16.88 5.98
CA MET A 46 -59.61 15.69 6.58
C MET A 46 -58.90 15.38 7.90
N SER A 47 -59.60 14.78 8.86
CA SER A 47 -59.14 14.65 10.25
C SER A 47 -59.75 13.43 10.93
N LEU A 48 -58.95 12.66 11.66
CA LEU A 48 -59.40 11.59 12.55
C LEU A 48 -58.75 11.71 13.92
N SER A 49 -59.57 11.78 14.96
CA SER A 49 -59.23 11.35 16.32
C SER A 49 -59.14 9.81 16.37
N GLY A 50 -58.38 9.17 17.25
CA GLY A 50 -57.59 9.70 18.36
C GLY A 50 -58.11 9.15 19.69
N GLU A 51 -57.21 8.60 20.51
CA GLU A 51 -57.50 8.05 21.84
C GLU A 51 -56.26 8.22 22.73
N THR A 52 -56.45 8.31 24.05
CA THR A 52 -55.42 8.70 25.02
C THR A 52 -55.50 7.85 26.29
N GLU A 53 -54.36 7.33 26.75
CA GLU A 53 -54.19 6.91 28.15
C GLU A 53 -53.15 7.80 28.84
N GLU A 54 -53.48 8.32 30.03
CA GLU A 54 -52.53 9.02 30.90
C GLU A 54 -51.86 8.02 31.86
N GLY A 55 -50.54 8.12 32.02
CA GLY A 55 -49.76 7.31 32.96
C GLY A 55 -48.71 8.16 33.69
N THR A 56 -49.15 9.05 34.57
CA THR A 56 -48.25 9.98 35.29
C THR A 56 -47.43 9.30 36.39
N THR A 57 -46.12 9.57 36.44
CA THR A 57 -45.23 9.86 37.60
C THR A 57 -43.76 9.57 37.24
N ALA A 58 -42.73 10.17 37.85
CA ALA A 58 -42.62 11.51 38.44
C ALA A 58 -41.15 11.97 38.42
N SER A 59 -40.95 13.23 38.05
CA SER A 59 -39.70 14.00 38.02
C SER A 59 -38.70 13.83 39.18
N LYS A 60 -37.40 13.90 38.85
CA LYS A 60 -36.46 14.86 39.48
C LYS A 60 -35.16 15.06 38.68
N MET A 61 -34.77 16.32 38.52
CA MET A 61 -33.40 16.69 38.12
C MET A 61 -32.42 16.52 39.28
N SER A 62 -31.13 16.43 38.98
CA SER A 62 -30.06 16.82 39.89
C SER A 62 -28.91 17.43 39.08
N LEU A 63 -28.64 18.72 39.29
CA LEU A 63 -27.50 19.42 38.72
C LEU A 63 -26.48 19.65 39.84
N SER A 64 -25.25 19.19 39.62
CA SER A 64 -24.08 19.54 40.43
C SER A 64 -22.86 19.51 39.50
N GLY A 65 -22.21 20.66 39.33
CA GLY A 65 -20.97 20.78 38.58
C GLY A 65 -19.91 21.45 39.43
N GLU A 66 -18.66 21.02 39.28
CA GLU A 66 -17.46 21.66 39.83
C GLU A 66 -16.42 21.85 38.72
N LYS A 67 -15.35 22.61 38.99
CA LYS A 67 -14.38 23.08 38.01
C LYS A 67 -12.97 22.56 38.29
N GLU A 68 -12.20 22.46 37.21
CA GLU A 68 -10.76 22.76 37.10
C GLU A 68 -9.68 21.86 37.74
N GLU A 69 -8.54 21.84 37.02
CA GLU A 69 -7.17 21.44 37.40
C GLU A 69 -6.84 20.00 37.82
N GLY A 70 -5.56 19.62 37.63
CA GLY A 70 -4.98 18.40 38.19
C GLY A 70 -4.17 17.51 37.23
N THR A 71 -2.96 17.92 36.83
CA THR A 71 -1.98 16.97 36.27
C THR A 71 -1.37 16.09 37.35
N THR A 72 -1.29 14.77 37.16
CA THR A 72 -0.06 13.95 37.33
C THR A 72 -0.27 12.49 36.93
N ALA A 73 0.83 11.82 36.57
CA ALA A 73 0.84 10.37 36.34
C ALA A 73 0.98 9.60 37.66
N SER A 74 0.58 8.32 37.68
CA SER A 74 0.99 7.37 38.70
C SER A 74 1.11 5.95 38.13
N LYS A 75 2.20 5.28 38.48
CA LYS A 75 2.37 3.83 38.29
C LYS A 75 1.60 3.10 39.39
N MET A 76 1.13 1.89 39.12
CA MET A 76 1.04 0.87 40.16
C MET A 76 1.64 -0.45 39.70
N SER A 77 2.27 -1.13 40.66
CA SER A 77 2.86 -2.46 40.54
C SER A 77 2.66 -3.13 41.89
N LEU A 78 2.16 -4.37 41.89
CA LEU A 78 2.10 -5.35 43.01
C LEU A 78 1.69 -6.65 42.29
N SER A 79 2.50 -7.69 42.07
CA SER A 79 3.38 -8.50 42.96
C SER A 79 2.60 -9.36 43.96
N GLY A 80 2.79 -10.68 43.87
CA GLY A 80 2.22 -11.67 44.79
C GLY A 80 2.84 -13.04 44.57
N GLU A 81 3.92 -13.34 45.30
CA GLU A 81 4.64 -14.62 45.27
C GLU A 81 4.32 -15.47 46.51
N THR A 82 4.38 -16.79 46.38
CA THR A 82 4.95 -17.77 47.35
C THR A 82 4.78 -19.18 46.77
N GLU A 83 5.87 -19.86 46.40
CA GLU A 83 6.60 -20.86 47.22
C GLU A 83 5.78 -22.14 47.50
N GLU A 84 6.06 -23.28 46.84
CA GLU A 84 7.19 -24.22 47.01
C GLU A 84 6.79 -25.47 47.83
N ARG A 85 6.86 -26.67 47.23
CA ARG A 85 7.86 -27.69 47.65
C ARG A 85 7.92 -28.96 46.80
N THR A 86 9.11 -29.53 46.75
CA THR A 86 9.43 -30.84 46.17
C THR A 86 9.14 -32.03 47.09
N THR A 87 8.83 -33.20 46.53
CA THR A 87 9.35 -34.49 47.04
C THR A 87 9.30 -35.57 45.95
N ALA A 88 10.03 -36.67 46.12
CA ALA A 88 10.12 -37.74 45.12
C ALA A 88 10.10 -39.14 45.76
N SER A 89 9.64 -40.15 45.01
CA SER A 89 10.36 -41.42 44.72
C SER A 89 9.49 -42.69 44.60
N LYS A 90 9.92 -43.56 43.67
CA LYS A 90 9.89 -45.05 43.65
C LYS A 90 8.58 -45.86 43.48
N MET A 91 8.61 -46.66 42.39
CA MET A 91 8.27 -48.11 42.31
C MET A 91 6.77 -48.48 42.33
N THR A 92 6.29 -49.56 41.67
CA THR A 92 6.96 -50.72 41.03
C THR A 92 6.11 -51.31 39.89
N GLN A 93 6.72 -52.06 38.95
CA GLN A 93 6.23 -53.24 38.16
C GLN A 93 4.76 -53.28 37.61
N ASP A 94 4.48 -53.81 36.40
CA ASP A 94 4.76 -55.20 36.01
C ASP A 94 4.98 -55.42 34.47
N THR A 95 4.79 -56.65 33.97
CA THR A 95 5.58 -57.22 32.85
C THR A 95 4.81 -57.80 31.65
N SER A 96 5.41 -57.72 30.45
CA SER A 96 5.57 -58.80 29.46
C SER A 96 6.28 -58.25 28.20
N SER A 97 7.35 -58.78 27.58
CA SER A 97 8.02 -60.09 27.46
C SER A 97 7.82 -60.78 26.09
N LYS A 98 8.73 -60.53 25.15
CA LYS A 98 9.22 -61.49 24.14
C LYS A 98 10.58 -61.03 23.57
N SER A 99 11.33 -61.94 22.98
CA SER A 99 12.81 -61.89 22.87
C SER A 99 13.35 -62.82 21.78
N VAL A 100 14.69 -62.92 21.62
CA VAL A 100 15.45 -63.91 20.80
C VAL A 100 15.48 -63.58 19.29
N GLN A 101 16.61 -63.55 18.55
CA GLN A 101 18.05 -63.72 18.86
C GLN A 101 18.94 -63.06 17.77
N THR A 102 20.22 -62.79 18.09
CA THR A 102 21.32 -62.61 17.10
C THR A 102 22.12 -63.91 16.94
N PRO A 103 22.85 -64.11 15.82
CA PRO A 103 24.31 -64.17 15.96
C PRO A 103 25.11 -63.49 14.83
N ARG A 104 26.45 -63.53 14.96
CA ARG A 104 27.49 -62.86 14.17
C ARG A 104 28.44 -63.91 13.57
N ALA A 105 28.82 -63.80 12.30
CA ALA A 105 30.03 -64.45 11.76
C ALA A 105 30.49 -63.89 10.38
N GLU A 106 31.79 -63.55 10.32
CA GLU A 106 32.79 -63.88 9.27
C GLU A 106 32.66 -63.43 7.80
N SER A 107 33.84 -63.37 7.15
CA SER A 107 34.11 -62.95 5.78
C SER A 107 34.58 -64.14 4.92
N PRO A 108 34.65 -63.97 3.59
CA PRO A 108 35.66 -64.72 2.83
C PRO A 108 36.45 -63.87 1.81
N THR A 109 37.78 -63.97 1.89
CA THR A 109 38.69 -63.93 0.72
C THR A 109 38.45 -65.16 -0.19
N THR A 110 38.85 -65.27 -1.45
CA THR A 110 39.91 -64.63 -2.26
C THR A 110 39.68 -64.95 -3.74
N SER A 111 40.20 -64.14 -4.69
CA SER A 111 40.77 -64.65 -5.95
C SER A 111 41.57 -63.55 -6.69
N LEU A 112 42.39 -63.96 -7.67
CA LEU A 112 43.40 -63.13 -8.35
C LEU A 112 43.17 -63.13 -9.87
N LEU A 113 43.54 -62.04 -10.56
CA LEU A 113 44.37 -62.11 -11.78
C LEU A 113 44.87 -60.72 -12.22
N SER A 114 46.14 -60.65 -12.67
CA SER A 114 46.86 -59.42 -13.00
C SER A 114 46.58 -58.87 -14.40
N MET A 115 46.80 -57.57 -14.60
CA MET A 115 47.74 -57.02 -15.61
C MET A 115 48.46 -55.77 -15.05
N LYS A 116 49.39 -55.16 -15.80
CA LYS A 116 50.39 -54.18 -15.33
C LYS A 116 50.29 -52.79 -16.01
N SER A 117 51.10 -51.85 -15.52
CA SER A 117 51.52 -50.56 -16.09
C SER A 117 50.56 -49.37 -15.89
N ASP A 118 51.00 -48.15 -15.54
CA ASP A 118 52.36 -47.64 -15.21
C ASP A 118 52.33 -46.55 -14.11
N GLN A 119 53.51 -46.06 -13.69
CA GLN A 119 53.72 -45.20 -12.50
C GLN A 119 53.28 -43.71 -12.64
N PRO A 120 52.79 -43.10 -11.54
CA PRO A 120 52.97 -41.68 -11.25
C PRO A 120 54.34 -41.40 -10.56
N PRO A 121 54.88 -40.17 -10.60
CA PRO A 121 56.19 -39.84 -10.05
C PRO A 121 56.24 -39.78 -8.52
N ALA A 122 57.44 -39.96 -7.95
CA ALA A 122 57.66 -39.98 -6.50
C ALA A 122 57.81 -38.58 -5.90
N PHE A 123 57.25 -38.39 -4.69
CA PHE A 123 57.65 -37.32 -3.78
C PHE A 123 58.88 -37.77 -2.98
N SER A 124 60.03 -37.14 -3.24
CA SER A 124 61.20 -37.25 -2.36
C SER A 124 61.02 -36.35 -1.14
N GLN A 125 61.24 -36.90 0.06
CA GLN A 125 61.40 -36.10 1.28
C GLN A 125 62.87 -35.71 1.44
N GLU A 126 63.16 -34.42 1.52
CA GLU A 126 64.42 -33.85 2.04
C GLU A 126 64.09 -32.52 2.78
N PRO A 127 65.00 -31.97 3.60
CA PRO A 127 64.67 -31.78 5.02
C PRO A 127 64.29 -30.35 5.44
N LEU A 128 63.87 -30.25 6.71
CA LEU A 128 63.74 -28.98 7.44
C LEU A 128 65.11 -28.28 7.55
N PRO A 129 65.20 -26.96 7.32
CA PRO A 129 66.38 -26.16 7.68
C PRO A 129 66.45 -25.92 9.20
N ASP A 130 67.67 -25.97 9.75
CA ASP A 130 68.00 -25.58 11.13
C ASP A 130 68.89 -24.33 11.09
N ASP A 131 68.27 -23.16 10.90
CA ASP A 131 68.96 -21.88 10.77
C ASP A 131 68.78 -21.02 12.04
N ASN A 132 69.59 -21.33 13.07
CA ASN A 132 69.96 -20.35 14.08
C ASN A 132 71.22 -19.61 13.62
N LYS A 133 71.06 -18.31 13.30
CA LYS A 133 71.92 -17.42 12.49
C LYS A 133 71.50 -17.46 11.01
N GLU A 134 71.44 -16.34 10.28
CA GLU A 134 71.73 -14.95 10.65
C GLU A 134 70.45 -14.09 10.59
N VAL A 135 70.31 -13.13 11.50
CA VAL A 135 69.33 -12.06 11.33
C VAL A 135 69.96 -11.01 10.41
N GLU A 136 69.94 -11.29 9.10
CA GLU A 136 70.08 -10.21 8.13
C GLU A 136 68.91 -9.24 8.36
N SER A 137 69.24 -7.98 8.64
CA SER A 137 68.24 -6.93 8.79
C SER A 137 67.56 -6.72 7.44
N LEU A 138 66.27 -7.10 7.34
CA LEU A 138 65.41 -6.65 6.25
C LEU A 138 65.52 -5.12 6.17
N ASP A 139 66.20 -4.64 5.14
CA ASP A 139 66.42 -3.20 4.98
C ASP A 139 65.06 -2.53 4.79
N SER A 140 64.88 -1.34 5.35
CA SER A 140 63.54 -0.74 5.46
C SER A 140 62.88 -0.53 4.09
N GLU A 141 63.69 -0.35 3.05
CA GLU A 141 63.25 -0.22 1.66
C GLU A 141 62.70 -1.53 1.07
N ASP A 142 63.22 -2.70 1.47
CA ASP A 142 62.73 -4.00 0.98
C ASP A 142 61.47 -4.46 1.74
N ALA A 143 61.38 -4.16 3.03
CA ALA A 143 60.12 -4.28 3.78
C ALA A 143 59.02 -3.39 3.18
N LEU A 144 59.37 -2.16 2.75
CA LEU A 144 58.48 -1.25 2.04
C LEU A 144 58.07 -1.79 0.65
N LYS A 145 59.00 -2.35 -0.14
CA LYS A 145 58.67 -2.99 -1.43
C LYS A 145 57.72 -4.18 -1.26
N ILE A 146 57.92 -5.01 -0.23
CA ILE A 146 57.05 -6.15 0.05
C ILE A 146 55.65 -5.68 0.45
N THR A 147 55.53 -4.69 1.34
CA THR A 147 54.21 -4.11 1.68
C THR A 147 53.54 -3.43 0.50
N HIS A 148 54.28 -2.69 -0.34
CA HIS A 148 53.73 -2.07 -1.55
C HIS A 148 53.20 -3.12 -2.54
N ASN A 149 53.93 -4.22 -2.77
CA ASN A 149 53.47 -5.31 -3.65
C ASN A 149 52.24 -6.05 -3.08
N LEU A 150 52.14 -6.19 -1.76
CA LEU A 150 50.97 -6.76 -1.10
C LEU A 150 49.75 -5.84 -1.18
N LEU A 151 49.94 -4.53 -1.01
CA LEU A 151 48.89 -3.51 -1.15
C LEU A 151 48.40 -3.39 -2.59
N ASP A 152 49.30 -3.41 -3.58
CA ASP A 152 48.96 -3.40 -5.00
C ASP A 152 48.16 -4.65 -5.39
N ARG A 153 48.60 -5.83 -4.95
CA ARG A 153 47.87 -7.09 -5.15
C ARG A 153 46.49 -7.08 -4.47
N ARG A 154 46.39 -6.60 -3.22
CA ARG A 154 45.10 -6.43 -2.50
C ARG A 154 44.17 -5.49 -3.27
N SER A 155 44.70 -4.36 -3.75
CA SER A 155 43.95 -3.38 -4.54
C SER A 155 43.42 -3.97 -5.84
N GLN A 156 44.22 -4.79 -6.53
CA GLN A 156 43.80 -5.47 -7.74
C GLN A 156 42.73 -6.54 -7.49
N THR A 157 42.85 -7.35 -6.43
CA THR A 157 41.77 -8.28 -6.02
C THR A 157 40.48 -7.53 -5.66
N LEU A 158 40.58 -6.43 -4.90
CA LEU A 158 39.43 -5.62 -4.50
C LEU A 158 38.71 -5.00 -5.71
N LEU A 159 39.46 -4.56 -6.73
CA LEU A 159 38.92 -4.08 -8.01
C LEU A 159 38.22 -5.18 -8.81
N THR A 160 38.75 -6.41 -8.85
CA THR A 160 38.10 -7.56 -9.52
C THR A 160 36.77 -7.89 -8.85
N VAL A 161 36.78 -8.11 -7.53
CA VAL A 161 35.59 -8.44 -6.74
C VAL A 161 34.55 -7.30 -6.80
N GLN A 162 34.98 -6.04 -6.86
CA GLN A 162 34.08 -4.91 -7.12
C GLN A 162 33.41 -5.02 -8.51
N GLN A 163 34.16 -5.36 -9.55
CA GLN A 163 33.62 -5.50 -10.92
C GLN A 163 32.63 -6.66 -11.02
N ASP A 164 32.91 -7.79 -10.39
CA ASP A 164 32.01 -8.96 -10.38
C ASP A 164 30.72 -8.66 -9.60
N ILE A 165 30.80 -8.00 -8.45
CA ILE A 165 29.62 -7.55 -7.69
C ILE A 165 28.82 -6.51 -8.48
N LYS A 166 29.48 -5.57 -9.19
CA LYS A 166 28.79 -4.63 -10.11
C LYS A 166 28.09 -5.39 -11.25
N ALA A 167 28.75 -6.36 -11.89
CA ALA A 167 28.16 -7.14 -12.97
C ALA A 167 26.93 -7.94 -12.49
N LYS A 168 27.04 -8.60 -11.33
CA LYS A 168 25.97 -9.37 -10.67
C LYS A 168 24.77 -8.50 -10.28
N LEU A 169 25.00 -7.35 -9.64
CA LEU A 169 23.93 -6.43 -9.24
C LEU A 169 23.31 -5.71 -10.45
N LYS A 170 24.11 -5.40 -11.49
CA LYS A 170 23.56 -4.95 -12.77
C LYS A 170 22.63 -6.00 -13.37
N HIS A 171 23.07 -7.25 -13.48
CA HIS A 171 22.23 -8.33 -14.02
C HIS A 171 20.92 -8.50 -13.21
N LYS A 172 21.00 -8.43 -11.87
CA LYS A 172 19.82 -8.56 -10.98
C LYS A 172 18.81 -7.42 -11.11
N TYR A 173 19.23 -6.20 -11.44
CA TYR A 173 18.36 -5.00 -11.40
C TYR A 173 18.23 -4.22 -12.74
N GLN A 174 18.89 -4.67 -13.81
CA GLN A 174 18.73 -4.10 -15.17
C GLN A 174 17.30 -4.26 -15.71
N HIS A 175 16.63 -5.32 -15.27
CA HIS A 175 15.24 -5.61 -15.58
C HIS A 175 14.38 -5.48 -14.31
N ILE A 176 13.09 -5.21 -14.49
CA ILE A 176 12.12 -5.14 -13.42
C ILE A 176 10.94 -6.05 -13.75
N SER A 177 10.67 -6.99 -12.86
CA SER A 177 9.55 -7.93 -12.96
C SER A 177 8.25 -7.19 -12.64
N GLU A 178 7.63 -6.58 -13.65
CA GLU A 178 6.30 -5.96 -13.57
C GLU A 178 5.15 -6.99 -13.46
N GLY A 179 5.38 -8.10 -12.74
CA GLY A 179 4.49 -9.25 -12.68
C GLY A 179 4.83 -10.40 -13.64
N ILE A 180 5.76 -10.19 -14.58
CA ILE A 180 6.25 -11.23 -15.49
C ILE A 180 7.46 -11.95 -14.86
N GLY A 181 7.25 -13.19 -14.37
CA GLY A 181 8.35 -14.09 -13.96
C GLY A 181 9.31 -14.46 -15.10
N ASP A 182 10.47 -15.03 -14.74
CA ASP A 182 11.76 -15.08 -15.48
C ASP A 182 11.78 -15.58 -16.96
N HIS A 183 10.66 -15.98 -17.55
CA HIS A 183 10.57 -16.55 -18.90
C HIS A 183 9.61 -15.78 -19.83
N GLY A 184 9.27 -14.52 -19.49
CA GLY A 184 8.55 -13.59 -20.38
C GLY A 184 9.37 -12.35 -20.74
N ASN A 185 8.78 -11.42 -21.51
CA ASN A 185 9.44 -10.19 -21.96
C ASN A 185 9.79 -9.29 -20.76
N GLN A 186 11.03 -9.36 -20.29
CA GLN A 186 11.52 -8.58 -19.15
C GLN A 186 11.68 -7.09 -19.49
N THR A 187 10.76 -6.25 -19.02
CA THR A 187 10.87 -4.79 -19.14
C THR A 187 12.20 -4.28 -18.57
N LEU A 188 12.95 -3.51 -19.36
CA LEU A 188 14.18 -2.87 -18.88
C LEU A 188 13.82 -1.78 -17.85
N PHE A 189 14.48 -1.80 -16.70
CA PHE A 189 14.21 -0.89 -15.59
C PHE A 189 14.17 0.58 -16.04
N LYS A 190 15.14 0.96 -16.88
CA LYS A 190 15.32 2.33 -17.41
C LYS A 190 14.11 2.85 -18.22
N ASP A 191 13.33 1.96 -18.85
CA ASP A 191 12.34 2.33 -19.85
C ASP A 191 11.01 2.73 -19.16
N ILE A 192 10.64 2.06 -18.06
CA ILE A 192 9.48 2.43 -17.23
C ILE A 192 9.81 3.33 -16.03
N TYR A 193 11.07 3.32 -15.54
CA TYR A 193 11.41 4.05 -14.33
C TYR A 193 11.07 5.54 -14.45
N THR A 194 10.25 6.01 -13.52
CA THR A 194 9.84 7.40 -13.38
C THR A 194 10.39 7.88 -12.04
N GLU A 195 11.15 8.97 -12.03
CA GLU A 195 11.80 9.49 -10.82
C GLU A 195 10.75 9.74 -9.74
N LEU A 196 10.96 9.23 -8.53
CA LEU A 196 10.01 9.35 -7.43
C LEU A 196 10.19 10.67 -6.67
N TYR A 197 9.11 11.24 -6.14
CA TYR A 197 9.21 12.42 -5.29
C TYR A 197 9.62 11.99 -3.87
N ILE A 198 10.91 12.18 -3.55
CA ILE A 198 11.51 11.92 -2.23
C ILE A 198 11.80 13.27 -1.55
N THR A 199 11.55 13.33 -0.24
CA THR A 199 11.62 14.57 0.55
C THR A 199 12.32 14.34 1.89
N GLU A 200 12.76 15.41 2.55
CA GLU A 200 13.21 15.33 3.95
C GLU A 200 12.07 14.81 4.84
N GLY A 201 12.33 13.73 5.56
CA GLY A 201 11.34 13.05 6.38
C GLY A 201 11.15 13.79 7.69
N GLY A 202 10.31 14.82 7.69
CA GLY A 202 10.04 15.64 8.87
C GLY A 202 9.72 14.83 10.14
N SER A 203 10.04 15.41 11.30
CA SER A 203 9.95 14.82 12.64
C SER A 203 8.51 14.64 13.15
N GLY A 204 7.62 14.13 12.30
CA GLY A 204 6.32 13.63 12.71
C GLY A 204 6.50 12.41 13.62
N GLY A 205 5.73 12.37 14.70
CA GLY A 205 5.63 11.21 15.58
C GLY A 205 5.02 10.00 14.88
N LEU A 206 4.66 8.98 15.67
CA LEU A 206 4.10 7.70 15.23
C LEU A 206 2.81 7.88 14.40
N ASN A 207 2.93 8.11 13.09
CA ASN A 207 1.78 8.01 12.21
C ASN A 207 1.58 6.54 11.81
N ASN A 208 0.75 5.87 12.59
CA ASN A 208 0.35 4.49 12.38
C ASN A 208 -0.84 4.33 11.43
N GLU A 209 -1.39 5.42 10.88
CA GLU A 209 -2.54 5.41 9.95
C GLU A 209 -2.35 4.45 8.76
N HIS A 210 -3.47 3.91 8.27
CA HIS A 210 -3.46 3.02 7.12
C HIS A 210 -3.06 3.72 5.83
N GLU A 211 -2.56 2.93 4.88
CA GLU A 211 -1.85 3.43 3.71
C GLU A 211 -2.74 4.31 2.82
N VAL A 212 -4.02 3.96 2.71
CA VAL A 212 -5.00 4.75 1.95
C VAL A 212 -5.27 6.12 2.59
N ARG A 213 -5.38 6.20 3.93
CA ARG A 213 -5.48 7.48 4.64
C ARG A 213 -4.24 8.33 4.37
N GLN A 214 -3.05 7.72 4.39
CA GLN A 214 -1.80 8.41 4.08
C GLN A 214 -1.68 8.86 2.61
N ILE A 215 -2.16 8.10 1.62
CA ILE A 215 -2.26 8.54 0.20
C ILE A 215 -3.14 9.78 0.09
N GLU A 216 -4.32 9.72 0.71
CA GLU A 216 -5.30 10.80 0.69
C GLU A 216 -4.81 12.04 1.46
N MET A 217 -3.92 11.89 2.45
CA MET A 217 -3.21 13.01 3.08
C MET A 217 -2.03 13.53 2.24
N ALA A 218 -1.22 12.65 1.66
CA ALA A 218 -0.07 13.04 0.85
C ALA A 218 -0.48 13.82 -0.40
N SER A 219 -1.60 13.44 -1.04
CA SER A 219 -2.20 14.20 -2.15
C SER A 219 -2.72 15.60 -1.77
N LYS A 220 -2.89 15.90 -0.46
CA LYS A 220 -3.24 17.23 0.07
C LYS A 220 -2.01 18.06 0.45
N LYS A 221 -0.84 17.43 0.71
CA LYS A 221 0.39 18.12 1.09
C LYS A 221 0.92 19.00 -0.05
N ARG A 222 1.61 20.08 0.32
CA ARG A 222 2.09 21.11 -0.61
C ARG A 222 3.57 20.88 -0.95
N PRO A 223 3.96 20.81 -2.23
CA PRO A 223 5.38 20.78 -2.62
C PRO A 223 6.18 22.02 -2.21
N THR A 224 5.51 23.15 -1.95
CA THR A 224 6.12 24.48 -1.79
C THR A 224 6.95 24.71 -0.51
N GLN A 225 7.11 23.70 0.35
CA GLN A 225 7.98 23.74 1.53
C GLN A 225 8.84 22.49 1.73
N GLU A 226 8.71 21.45 0.91
CA GLU A 226 9.48 20.20 1.06
C GLU A 226 10.71 20.20 0.14
N THR A 227 11.91 20.11 0.72
CA THR A 227 13.16 19.98 -0.04
C THR A 227 13.17 18.64 -0.79
N GLN A 228 13.10 18.68 -2.12
CA GLN A 228 13.18 17.46 -2.93
C GLN A 228 14.60 16.89 -2.90
N ILE A 229 14.70 15.62 -2.54
CA ILE A 229 15.95 14.83 -2.55
C ILE A 229 15.92 13.95 -3.79
N LYS A 230 17.01 13.91 -4.56
CA LYS A 230 17.15 12.94 -5.66
C LYS A 230 17.60 11.60 -5.11
N CYS A 231 17.19 10.50 -5.75
CA CYS A 231 17.47 9.16 -5.23
C CYS A 231 18.97 8.89 -5.00
N ASN A 232 19.83 9.31 -5.93
CA ASN A 232 21.29 9.18 -5.80
C ASN A 232 21.95 10.18 -4.83
N ASP A 233 21.24 11.22 -4.41
CA ASP A 233 21.76 12.27 -3.53
C ASP A 233 21.43 12.01 -2.04
N ILE A 234 20.86 10.85 -1.72
CA ILE A 234 20.26 10.52 -0.41
C ILE A 234 21.22 10.55 0.78
N PHE A 235 22.54 10.39 0.56
CA PHE A 235 23.59 10.53 1.59
C PHE A 235 24.27 11.91 1.59
N LYS A 236 23.81 12.88 0.78
CA LYS A 236 24.37 14.24 0.77
C LYS A 236 23.67 15.11 1.82
N PRO A 237 24.42 15.94 2.58
CA PRO A 237 23.82 16.84 3.55
C PRO A 237 22.87 17.84 2.89
N LEU A 238 21.75 18.11 3.55
CA LEU A 238 20.79 19.13 3.10
C LEU A 238 21.31 20.55 3.39
N PRO A 239 20.82 21.58 2.68
CA PRO A 239 21.29 22.96 2.89
C PRO A 239 21.11 23.42 4.35
N GLY A 240 22.23 23.65 5.05
CA GLY A 240 22.25 24.00 6.48
C GLY A 240 22.58 22.85 7.44
N GLN A 241 22.83 21.64 6.94
CA GLN A 241 23.34 20.52 7.74
C GLN A 241 24.88 20.37 7.56
N ASP A 242 25.66 20.77 8.57
CA ASP A 242 27.13 20.58 8.57
C ASP A 242 27.57 19.19 9.08
N LYS A 243 26.63 18.29 9.40
CA LYS A 243 26.92 16.95 9.91
C LYS A 243 27.10 15.93 8.77
N PRO A 244 28.06 14.98 8.88
CA PRO A 244 28.11 13.83 7.98
C PRO A 244 26.91 12.91 8.24
N ILE A 245 26.28 12.43 7.17
CA ILE A 245 25.19 11.45 7.23
C ILE A 245 25.79 10.06 7.08
N ARG A 246 25.67 9.21 8.11
CA ARG A 246 26.02 7.78 8.04
C ARG A 246 24.78 6.93 7.79
N THR A 247 23.71 7.13 8.56
CA THR A 247 22.50 6.31 8.51
C THR A 247 21.29 7.11 8.02
N VAL A 248 20.71 6.69 6.90
CA VAL A 248 19.45 7.21 6.36
C VAL A 248 18.31 6.23 6.60
N LEU A 249 17.21 6.70 7.20
CA LEU A 249 15.96 5.96 7.34
C LEU A 249 14.90 6.51 6.39
N THR A 250 14.54 5.75 5.37
CA THR A 250 13.54 6.11 4.36
C THR A 250 12.18 5.50 4.71
N LYS A 251 11.26 6.33 5.21
CA LYS A 251 9.87 5.96 5.44
C LYS A 251 9.02 6.12 4.17
N GLY A 252 7.99 5.29 4.06
CA GLY A 252 6.97 5.39 3.02
C GLY A 252 6.03 4.20 3.06
N ILE A 253 4.77 4.40 2.69
CA ILE A 253 3.74 3.35 2.60
C ILE A 253 4.14 2.23 1.59
N ALA A 254 3.50 1.05 1.63
CA ALA A 254 3.76 -0.01 0.66
C ALA A 254 3.42 0.46 -0.76
N GLY A 255 4.00 -0.16 -1.79
CA GLY A 255 3.74 0.20 -3.19
C GLY A 255 4.24 1.57 -3.66
N VAL A 256 4.70 2.45 -2.77
CA VAL A 256 5.18 3.82 -3.08
C VAL A 256 6.51 3.86 -3.86
N GLY A 257 7.20 2.72 -3.96
CA GLY A 257 8.47 2.61 -4.68
C GLY A 257 9.75 2.66 -3.82
N LYS A 258 9.69 2.32 -2.52
CA LYS A 258 10.89 2.22 -1.65
C LYS A 258 11.97 1.31 -2.25
N THR A 259 11.65 0.03 -2.49
CA THR A 259 12.52 -0.95 -3.13
C THR A 259 12.96 -0.53 -4.53
N VAL A 260 12.08 0.10 -5.31
CA VAL A 260 12.41 0.62 -6.66
C VAL A 260 13.44 1.76 -6.59
N SER A 261 13.39 2.57 -5.52
CA SER A 261 14.40 3.61 -5.23
C SER A 261 15.76 2.97 -4.95
N VAL A 262 15.79 1.94 -4.10
CA VAL A 262 17.00 1.14 -3.81
C VAL A 262 17.59 0.51 -5.08
N GLN A 263 16.76 -0.16 -5.87
CA GLN A 263 17.15 -0.77 -7.15
C GLN A 263 17.77 0.26 -8.11
N LYS A 264 17.19 1.48 -8.21
CA LYS A 264 17.71 2.55 -9.08
C LYS A 264 19.13 2.98 -8.68
N VAL A 265 19.39 3.20 -7.39
CA VAL A 265 20.71 3.64 -6.91
C VAL A 265 21.76 2.55 -7.14
N ILE A 266 21.41 1.29 -6.88
CA ILE A 266 22.30 0.14 -7.13
C ILE A 266 22.59 0.01 -8.63
N LEU A 267 21.58 0.13 -9.50
CA LEU A 267 21.75 0.06 -10.94
C LEU A 267 22.61 1.21 -11.48
N ASP A 268 22.37 2.45 -11.06
CA ASP A 268 23.19 3.61 -11.46
C ASP A 268 24.65 3.48 -10.97
N TRP A 269 24.89 2.87 -9.81
CA TRP A 269 26.25 2.56 -9.33
C TRP A 269 26.91 1.43 -10.14
N ALA A 270 26.16 0.37 -10.45
CA ALA A 270 26.65 -0.77 -11.22
C ALA A 270 26.90 -0.43 -12.71
N GLU A 271 26.16 0.52 -13.26
CA GLU A 271 26.34 1.04 -14.62
C GLU A 271 27.32 2.22 -14.74
N GLY A 272 27.96 2.64 -13.64
CA GLY A 272 28.95 3.73 -13.66
C GLY A 272 28.39 5.15 -13.68
N LYS A 273 27.07 5.32 -13.57
CA LYS A 273 26.35 6.61 -13.74
C LYS A 273 26.38 7.51 -12.51
N ALA A 274 26.33 6.92 -11.31
CA ALA A 274 26.31 7.64 -10.03
C ALA A 274 27.16 6.94 -8.98
N ASN A 275 27.41 7.61 -7.84
CA ASN A 275 27.98 7.01 -6.63
C ASN A 275 29.33 6.25 -6.78
N GLN A 276 30.13 6.54 -7.81
CA GLN A 276 31.40 5.84 -8.07
C GLN A 276 32.49 6.06 -7.00
N GLY A 277 32.27 6.94 -6.02
CA GLY A 277 33.10 7.04 -4.81
C GLY A 277 32.80 5.98 -3.74
N VAL A 278 31.95 4.99 -4.03
CA VAL A 278 31.61 3.85 -3.18
C VAL A 278 32.22 2.57 -3.77
N HIS A 279 32.96 1.84 -2.94
CA HIS A 279 33.64 0.60 -3.33
C HIS A 279 32.67 -0.58 -3.42
N PHE A 280 31.77 -0.75 -2.44
CA PHE A 280 30.78 -1.83 -2.40
C PHE A 280 29.40 -1.32 -2.00
N MET A 281 28.35 -1.90 -2.60
CA MET A 281 26.95 -1.70 -2.22
C MET A 281 26.29 -3.07 -2.02
N PHE A 282 25.85 -3.35 -0.79
CA PHE A 282 25.26 -4.64 -0.42
C PHE A 282 23.76 -4.49 -0.08
N PRO A 283 22.84 -4.84 -0.99
CA PRO A 283 21.43 -5.01 -0.65
C PRO A 283 21.23 -6.26 0.21
N LEU A 284 20.54 -6.07 1.35
CA LEU A 284 20.26 -7.09 2.37
C LEU A 284 18.78 -6.94 2.80
N PRO A 285 17.82 -7.57 2.11
CA PRO A 285 16.41 -7.51 2.47
C PRO A 285 16.17 -8.10 3.88
N PHE A 286 15.36 -7.45 4.70
CA PHE A 286 15.03 -7.99 6.03
C PHE A 286 14.31 -9.34 5.96
N ARG A 287 13.53 -9.57 4.91
CA ARG A 287 12.91 -10.85 4.57
C ARG A 287 13.93 -12.00 4.51
N ASP A 288 15.02 -11.81 3.76
CA ASP A 288 16.12 -12.77 3.64
C ASP A 288 16.86 -12.96 4.97
N LEU A 289 17.01 -11.88 5.75
CA LEU A 289 17.69 -11.87 7.04
C LEU A 289 16.89 -12.62 8.13
N ASN A 290 15.56 -12.62 8.06
CA ASN A 290 14.70 -13.40 8.96
C ASN A 290 14.96 -14.92 8.87
N LEU A 291 15.49 -15.42 7.75
CA LEU A 291 15.83 -16.83 7.55
C LEU A 291 17.18 -17.23 8.17
N LYS A 292 17.98 -16.27 8.61
CA LYS A 292 19.36 -16.47 9.08
C LYS A 292 19.39 -16.84 10.57
N LYS A 293 18.99 -18.08 10.85
CA LYS A 293 18.81 -18.63 12.20
C LYS A 293 20.12 -19.00 12.92
N ASP A 294 21.20 -19.32 12.20
CA ASP A 294 22.50 -19.66 12.81
C ASP A 294 23.31 -18.40 13.23
N GLN A 295 24.47 -18.64 13.84
CA GLN A 295 25.47 -17.61 14.09
C GLN A 295 26.41 -17.45 12.88
N TYR A 296 26.65 -16.20 12.48
CA TYR A 296 27.57 -15.83 11.41
C TYR A 296 28.40 -14.62 11.85
N SER A 297 29.61 -14.49 11.31
CA SER A 297 30.32 -13.20 11.31
C SER A 297 29.79 -12.31 10.18
N LEU A 298 30.12 -11.02 10.18
CA LEU A 298 29.67 -10.12 9.13
C LEU A 298 30.23 -10.53 7.76
N MET A 299 31.52 -10.86 7.68
CA MET A 299 32.14 -11.34 6.44
C MET A 299 31.49 -12.64 5.97
N GLN A 300 31.19 -13.58 6.87
CA GLN A 300 30.46 -14.81 6.51
C GLN A 300 29.05 -14.52 6.00
N LEU A 301 28.28 -13.66 6.68
CA LEU A 301 26.93 -13.28 6.27
C LEU A 301 26.93 -12.63 4.88
N LEU A 302 27.79 -11.63 4.65
CA LEU A 302 27.94 -10.99 3.33
C LEU A 302 28.37 -12.00 2.26
N SER A 303 29.29 -12.93 2.57
CA SER A 303 29.77 -13.95 1.63
C SER A 303 28.72 -15.00 1.20
N GLN A 304 27.56 -15.04 1.84
CA GLN A 304 26.42 -15.88 1.40
C GLN A 304 25.66 -15.22 0.25
N TYR A 305 25.43 -13.91 0.32
CA TYR A 305 24.82 -13.12 -0.76
C TYR A 305 25.84 -12.85 -1.89
N PHE A 306 27.10 -12.65 -1.51
CA PHE A 306 28.21 -12.31 -2.39
C PHE A 306 29.41 -13.26 -2.19
N PRO A 307 29.36 -14.50 -2.72
CA PRO A 307 30.47 -15.45 -2.64
C PRO A 307 31.80 -14.93 -3.18
N GLU A 308 31.75 -13.90 -4.03
CA GLU A 308 32.89 -13.16 -4.57
C GLU A 308 33.76 -12.54 -3.45
N LEU A 309 33.16 -12.20 -2.29
CA LEU A 309 33.88 -11.66 -1.13
C LEU A 309 34.81 -12.67 -0.44
N LYS A 310 34.75 -13.97 -0.78
CA LYS A 310 35.64 -14.99 -0.19
C LYS A 310 37.11 -14.83 -0.61
N GLU A 311 37.39 -13.95 -1.57
CA GLU A 311 38.74 -13.58 -2.00
C GLU A 311 39.35 -12.39 -1.21
N ILE A 312 38.62 -11.82 -0.24
CA ILE A 312 39.06 -10.65 0.55
C ILE A 312 38.93 -10.93 2.05
N ASP A 313 40.03 -10.80 2.80
CA ASP A 313 40.05 -11.10 4.24
C ASP A 313 39.19 -10.17 5.10
N SER A 314 39.09 -8.89 4.72
CA SER A 314 38.26 -7.88 5.41
C SER A 314 38.01 -6.63 4.55
N ILE A 315 36.79 -6.09 4.64
CA ILE A 315 36.38 -4.79 4.09
C ILE A 315 36.57 -3.62 5.08
N GLU A 316 37.11 -3.88 6.28
CA GLU A 316 37.35 -2.88 7.33
C GLU A 316 38.82 -2.42 7.33
N ASP A 317 39.17 -1.55 6.37
CA ASP A 317 40.49 -0.91 6.26
C ASP A 317 40.47 0.63 6.34
N GLY A 318 39.28 1.22 6.49
CA GLY A 318 39.08 2.67 6.60
C GLY A 318 39.02 3.41 5.26
N GLU A 319 39.58 2.86 4.18
CA GLU A 319 39.52 3.43 2.83
C GLU A 319 38.33 2.87 2.03
N THR A 320 37.94 1.62 2.28
CA THR A 320 36.86 0.88 1.61
C THR A 320 35.46 1.40 2.00
N LYS A 321 35.10 2.57 1.46
CA LYS A 321 33.74 3.12 1.51
C LYS A 321 32.69 2.11 1.04
N THR A 322 31.89 1.63 1.98
CA THR A 322 30.86 0.59 1.78
C THR A 322 29.48 1.15 2.10
N VAL A 323 28.47 0.76 1.33
CA VAL A 323 27.04 1.03 1.62
C VAL A 323 26.33 -0.30 1.91
N LEU A 324 25.66 -0.38 3.05
CA LEU A 324 24.75 -1.48 3.42
C LEU A 324 23.31 -0.99 3.25
N ILE A 325 22.49 -1.71 2.49
CA ILE A 325 21.09 -1.32 2.22
C ILE A 325 20.14 -2.37 2.78
N PHE A 326 19.41 -2.02 3.83
CA PHE A 326 18.44 -2.87 4.51
C PHE A 326 17.02 -2.50 4.05
N ASP A 327 16.50 -3.25 3.09
CA ASP A 327 15.17 -2.99 2.49
C ASP A 327 14.08 -3.75 3.27
N GLY A 328 12.98 -3.07 3.60
CA GLY A 328 11.78 -3.68 4.21
C GLY A 328 11.85 -3.95 5.72
N LEU A 329 12.29 -2.99 6.54
CA LEU A 329 12.30 -3.11 8.02
C LEU A 329 10.92 -3.50 8.59
N ASP A 330 9.84 -3.06 7.95
CA ASP A 330 8.46 -3.43 8.29
C ASP A 330 8.07 -4.89 7.99
N GLU A 331 9.01 -5.70 7.51
CA GLU A 331 8.94 -7.17 7.41
C GLU A 331 9.92 -7.87 8.37
N CYS A 332 10.69 -7.13 9.18
CA CYS A 332 11.65 -7.71 10.12
C CYS A 332 10.94 -8.46 11.26
N ARG A 333 11.43 -9.68 11.55
CA ARG A 333 10.99 -10.54 12.67
C ARG A 333 12.10 -10.78 13.70
N LEU A 334 13.25 -10.12 13.55
CA LEU A 334 14.35 -10.16 14.52
C LEU A 334 14.03 -9.23 15.71
N PRO A 335 14.49 -9.53 16.95
CA PRO A 335 14.17 -8.72 18.14
C PRO A 335 14.62 -7.25 18.07
N LEU A 336 15.69 -6.98 17.32
CA LEU A 336 16.43 -5.72 17.23
C LEU A 336 16.72 -5.12 18.61
N ASP A 337 17.29 -5.92 19.52
CA ASP A 337 17.50 -5.49 20.91
C ASP A 337 18.69 -4.51 21.04
N PHE A 338 18.41 -3.24 20.75
CA PHE A 338 19.35 -2.14 20.91
C PHE A 338 19.80 -1.89 22.37
N LYS A 339 19.24 -2.57 23.39
CA LYS A 339 19.59 -2.37 24.80
C LYS A 339 20.46 -3.51 25.36
N ASN A 340 20.09 -4.76 25.12
CA ASN A 340 20.70 -5.91 25.76
C ASN A 340 21.73 -6.66 24.89
N ASN A 341 21.73 -6.46 23.56
CA ASN A 341 22.69 -7.14 22.68
C ASN A 341 24.15 -6.78 22.99
N GLU A 342 25.02 -7.80 22.96
CA GLU A 342 26.46 -7.65 23.19
C GLU A 342 27.09 -6.64 22.21
N LYS A 343 28.13 -5.92 22.65
CA LYS A 343 28.89 -5.04 21.75
C LYS A 343 29.82 -5.87 20.87
N CYS A 344 29.52 -5.94 19.58
CA CYS A 344 30.36 -6.55 18.57
C CYS A 344 31.06 -5.47 17.73
N CYS A 345 32.38 -5.61 17.55
CA CYS A 345 33.25 -4.69 16.82
C CYS A 345 34.23 -5.41 15.88
N ASP A 346 34.02 -6.71 15.65
CA ASP A 346 34.91 -7.57 14.87
C ASP A 346 34.10 -8.21 13.74
N VAL A 347 34.44 -7.88 12.49
CA VAL A 347 33.73 -8.38 11.30
C VAL A 347 33.92 -9.88 11.04
N THR A 348 34.83 -10.53 11.77
CA THR A 348 35.16 -11.96 11.69
C THR A 348 34.61 -12.79 12.86
N LYS A 349 34.17 -12.17 13.97
CA LYS A 349 33.57 -12.87 15.11
C LYS A 349 32.15 -13.37 14.77
N PRO A 350 31.85 -14.68 14.89
CA PRO A 350 30.47 -15.17 14.76
C PRO A 350 29.58 -14.71 15.91
N THR A 351 28.36 -14.28 15.59
CA THR A 351 27.29 -13.94 16.54
C THR A 351 25.92 -14.03 15.84
N SER A 352 24.81 -13.73 16.50
CA SER A 352 23.49 -13.76 15.84
C SER A 352 23.32 -12.58 14.86
N VAL A 353 22.47 -12.74 13.84
CA VAL A 353 22.16 -11.64 12.90
C VAL A 353 21.55 -10.43 13.61
N ASP A 354 20.78 -10.65 14.69
CA ASP A 354 20.25 -9.56 15.52
C ASP A 354 21.35 -8.71 16.18
N VAL A 355 22.38 -9.37 16.71
CA VAL A 355 23.56 -8.70 17.28
C VAL A 355 24.37 -8.00 16.17
N LEU A 356 24.53 -8.61 14.99
CA LEU A 356 25.20 -7.96 13.86
C LEU A 356 24.48 -6.67 13.44
N LEU A 357 23.17 -6.73 13.18
CA LEU A 357 22.37 -5.58 12.71
C LEU A 357 22.34 -4.45 13.75
N THR A 358 22.07 -4.77 15.02
CA THR A 358 22.05 -3.74 16.07
C THR A 358 23.42 -3.08 16.29
N ASN A 359 24.53 -3.81 16.11
CA ASN A 359 25.88 -3.21 16.19
C ASN A 359 26.29 -2.43 14.93
N LEU A 360 25.90 -2.86 13.73
CA LEU A 360 26.05 -2.08 12.50
C LEU A 360 25.32 -0.75 12.60
N ILE A 361 24.06 -0.78 13.01
CA ILE A 361 23.18 0.40 13.11
C ILE A 361 23.71 1.38 14.17
N LYS A 362 24.15 0.88 15.35
CA LYS A 362 24.86 1.67 16.38
C LYS A 362 26.22 2.23 15.94
N GLY A 363 26.81 1.74 14.84
CA GLY A 363 28.18 2.09 14.44
C GLY A 363 29.28 1.46 15.30
N ASN A 364 28.97 0.40 16.06
CA ASN A 364 29.98 -0.41 16.75
C ASN A 364 30.77 -1.30 15.77
N LEU A 365 30.15 -1.70 14.66
CA LEU A 365 30.69 -2.55 13.61
C LEU A 365 30.62 -1.78 12.28
N LEU A 366 31.71 -1.79 11.48
CA LEU A 366 31.86 -0.93 10.30
C LEU A 366 31.43 0.53 10.53
N PRO A 367 32.11 1.29 11.42
CA PRO A 367 31.75 2.68 11.71
C PRO A 367 31.80 3.58 10.48
N SER A 368 32.66 3.28 9.50
CA SER A 368 32.80 4.01 8.23
C SER A 368 31.77 3.63 7.15
N ALA A 369 30.99 2.56 7.34
CA ALA A 369 29.97 2.16 6.37
C ALA A 369 28.73 3.04 6.44
N LEU A 370 28.21 3.42 5.27
CA LEU A 370 26.95 4.13 5.10
C LEU A 370 25.79 3.12 5.17
N LEU A 371 24.72 3.46 5.88
CA LEU A 371 23.54 2.60 6.03
C LEU A 371 22.31 3.27 5.41
N TRP A 372 21.58 2.53 4.57
CA TRP A 372 20.27 2.95 4.08
C TRP A 372 19.23 1.93 4.51
N ILE A 373 18.25 2.35 5.31
CA ILE A 373 17.17 1.49 5.82
C ILE A 373 15.86 1.96 5.18
N THR A 374 15.04 1.06 4.63
CA THR A 374 13.69 1.40 4.14
C THR A 374 12.60 0.79 5.02
N THR A 375 11.48 1.49 5.20
CA THR A 375 10.41 1.05 6.12
C THR A 375 9.03 1.65 5.79
N ARG A 376 7.95 0.96 6.18
CA ARG A 376 6.65 1.60 6.44
C ARG A 376 6.72 2.47 7.71
N PRO A 377 5.98 3.60 7.79
CA PRO A 377 6.06 4.53 8.93
C PRO A 377 5.84 3.88 10.31
N ALA A 378 4.91 2.91 10.41
CA ALA A 378 4.57 2.22 11.65
C ALA A 378 5.70 1.34 12.24
N ALA A 379 6.72 0.98 11.45
CA ALA A 379 7.89 0.20 11.91
C ALA A 379 9.17 1.06 12.02
N ALA A 380 9.13 2.34 11.66
CA ALA A 380 10.29 3.23 11.75
C ALA A 380 10.81 3.43 13.19
N ASN A 381 9.95 3.15 14.18
CA ASN A 381 10.23 3.19 15.62
C ASN A 381 11.01 1.98 16.16
N GLN A 382 11.21 0.92 15.36
CA GLN A 382 12.09 -0.19 15.74
C GLN A 382 13.56 0.25 15.82
N ILE A 383 13.93 1.30 15.06
CA ILE A 383 15.26 1.91 15.13
C ILE A 383 15.22 3.09 16.11
N PRO A 384 16.12 3.14 17.12
CA PRO A 384 16.23 4.30 18.00
C PRO A 384 16.57 5.58 17.20
N PRO A 385 15.90 6.72 17.46
CA PRO A 385 16.16 7.97 16.72
C PRO A 385 17.63 8.44 16.79
N GLU A 386 18.34 8.14 17.87
CA GLU A 386 19.76 8.42 18.05
C GLU A 386 20.69 7.63 17.11
N CYS A 387 20.17 6.61 16.40
CA CYS A 387 20.89 5.83 15.38
C CYS A 387 20.62 6.30 13.94
N VAL A 388 19.89 7.41 13.74
CA VAL A 388 19.47 7.91 12.42
C VAL A 388 19.94 9.36 12.23
N ASP A 389 20.84 9.60 11.29
CA ASP A 389 21.34 10.96 10.99
C ASP A 389 20.36 11.75 10.13
N GLN A 390 19.69 11.08 9.18
CA GLN A 390 18.71 11.68 8.29
C GLN A 390 17.50 10.76 8.10
N MET A 391 16.30 11.30 8.30
CA MET A 391 15.07 10.65 7.87
C MET A 391 14.64 11.21 6.51
N THR A 392 14.14 10.34 5.63
CA THR A 392 13.61 10.71 4.31
C THR A 392 12.23 10.09 4.09
N GLU A 393 11.40 10.70 3.26
CA GLU A 393 10.05 10.23 2.98
C GLU A 393 9.80 10.14 1.46
N VAL A 394 9.50 8.93 0.98
CA VAL A 394 9.06 8.72 -0.42
C VAL A 394 7.56 9.00 -0.48
N ARG A 395 7.17 10.03 -1.24
CA ARG A 395 5.76 10.41 -1.42
C ARG A 395 5.08 9.62 -2.54
N GLY A 396 5.80 9.31 -3.62
CA GLY A 396 5.26 8.61 -4.80
C GLY A 396 5.28 9.49 -6.06
N PHE A 397 4.24 9.39 -6.89
CA PHE A 397 4.06 10.14 -8.13
C PHE A 397 3.16 11.37 -7.98
N ASN A 398 3.68 12.53 -8.37
CA ASN A 398 2.92 13.75 -8.64
C ASN A 398 2.21 13.67 -10.02
N ASP A 399 1.30 14.61 -10.28
CA ASP A 399 0.48 14.60 -11.50
C ASP A 399 1.24 14.73 -12.83
N PRO A 400 2.46 15.30 -12.89
CA PRO A 400 3.40 15.07 -13.98
C PRO A 400 3.91 13.61 -14.08
N GLN A 401 4.48 13.06 -13.00
CA GLN A 401 5.06 11.71 -12.95
C GLN A 401 4.05 10.61 -13.34
N LYS A 402 2.77 10.73 -12.91
CA LYS A 402 1.69 9.81 -13.34
C LYS A 402 1.58 9.71 -14.87
N LYS A 403 1.63 10.85 -15.57
CA LYS A 403 1.53 10.93 -17.04
C LYS A 403 2.79 10.41 -17.73
N GLU A 404 3.94 10.57 -17.09
CA GLU A 404 5.21 10.02 -17.55
C GLU A 404 5.20 8.49 -17.47
N TYR A 405 4.78 7.92 -16.33
CA TYR A 405 4.67 6.47 -16.14
C TYR A 405 3.72 5.84 -17.18
N PHE A 406 2.49 6.33 -17.33
CA PHE A 406 1.55 5.75 -18.30
C PHE A 406 2.07 5.80 -19.75
N ARG A 407 2.76 6.88 -20.15
CA ARG A 407 3.36 6.99 -21.50
C ARG A 407 4.60 6.12 -21.72
N LYS A 408 5.31 5.76 -20.65
CA LYS A 408 6.42 4.81 -20.66
C LYS A 408 5.96 3.36 -20.67
N LYS A 409 4.92 3.06 -19.88
CA LYS A 409 4.34 1.72 -19.73
C LYS A 409 3.60 1.27 -20.99
N ILE A 410 2.77 2.14 -21.55
CA ILE A 410 1.88 1.83 -22.68
C ILE A 410 2.55 2.30 -23.97
N THR A 411 2.97 1.36 -24.82
CA THR A 411 3.70 1.65 -26.06
C THR A 411 2.89 2.53 -27.03
N ASP A 412 1.59 2.27 -27.15
CA ASP A 412 0.68 3.07 -27.99
C ASP A 412 0.37 4.41 -27.30
N GLN A 413 0.87 5.50 -27.90
CA GLN A 413 0.71 6.84 -27.35
C GLN A 413 -0.69 7.43 -27.53
N ILE A 414 -1.54 6.88 -28.40
CA ILE A 414 -2.97 7.27 -28.47
C ILE A 414 -3.66 6.69 -27.24
N LEU A 415 -3.59 5.38 -27.08
CA LEU A 415 -4.14 4.64 -25.94
C LEU A 415 -3.59 5.17 -24.60
N ALA A 416 -2.29 5.47 -24.49
CA ALA A 416 -1.72 6.06 -23.28
C ALA A 416 -2.35 7.42 -22.92
N ASN A 417 -2.67 8.25 -23.91
CA ASN A 417 -3.34 9.54 -23.68
C ASN A 417 -4.84 9.38 -23.38
N GLU A 418 -5.50 8.34 -23.91
CA GLU A 418 -6.88 7.98 -23.54
C GLU A 418 -6.97 7.44 -22.11
N ILE A 419 -6.03 6.57 -21.69
CA ILE A 419 -5.90 6.11 -20.31
C ILE A 419 -5.61 7.29 -19.37
N ILE A 420 -4.69 8.20 -19.73
CA ILE A 420 -4.45 9.45 -19.00
C ILE A 420 -5.68 10.39 -19.00
N LYS A 421 -6.64 10.23 -19.91
CA LYS A 421 -7.92 10.98 -19.91
C LYS A 421 -8.93 10.30 -18.97
N HIS A 422 -9.16 8.99 -19.11
CA HIS A 422 -10.08 8.22 -18.27
C HIS A 422 -9.69 8.26 -16.79
N MET A 423 -8.40 8.09 -16.50
CA MET A 423 -7.88 8.17 -15.14
C MET A 423 -8.16 9.52 -14.49
N LYS A 424 -8.16 10.63 -15.25
CA LYS A 424 -8.50 11.96 -14.72
C LYS A 424 -9.98 12.16 -14.45
N THR A 425 -10.87 11.40 -15.11
CA THR A 425 -12.34 11.46 -14.94
C THR A 425 -12.88 10.53 -13.85
N SER A 426 -11.98 9.84 -13.13
CA SER A 426 -12.29 9.26 -11.81
C SER A 426 -11.24 9.74 -10.83
N ARG A 427 -11.52 10.86 -10.15
CA ARG A 427 -10.62 11.43 -9.13
C ARG A 427 -10.13 10.40 -8.11
N SER A 428 -10.96 9.46 -7.68
CA SER A 428 -10.57 8.40 -6.73
C SER A 428 -9.41 7.57 -7.29
N LEU A 429 -9.55 7.07 -8.53
CA LEU A 429 -8.50 6.32 -9.21
C LEU A 429 -7.25 7.18 -9.49
N HIS A 430 -7.41 8.46 -9.86
CA HIS A 430 -6.29 9.41 -10.04
C HIS A 430 -5.50 9.68 -8.76
N ILE A 431 -6.18 9.70 -7.61
CA ILE A 431 -5.58 9.91 -6.28
C ILE A 431 -4.83 8.65 -5.85
N MET A 432 -5.40 7.46 -6.05
CA MET A 432 -4.73 6.19 -5.76
C MET A 432 -3.50 6.00 -6.65
N CYS A 433 -3.54 6.45 -7.90
CA CYS A 433 -2.37 6.60 -8.78
C CYS A 433 -1.30 7.62 -8.29
N HIS A 434 -1.38 8.17 -7.08
CA HIS A 434 -0.20 8.69 -6.39
C HIS A 434 0.84 7.58 -6.16
N MET A 435 0.42 6.32 -6.10
CA MET A 435 1.28 5.15 -5.93
C MET A 435 1.64 4.51 -7.27
N PRO A 436 2.92 4.19 -7.52
CA PRO A 436 3.33 3.41 -8.68
C PRO A 436 2.58 2.09 -8.86
N VAL A 437 2.25 1.38 -7.78
CA VAL A 437 1.50 0.11 -7.85
C VAL A 437 0.07 0.27 -8.39
N PHE A 438 -0.64 1.33 -7.98
CA PHE A 438 -1.97 1.61 -8.53
C PHE A 438 -1.88 2.09 -9.98
N CYS A 439 -0.82 2.82 -10.38
CA CYS A 439 -0.58 3.13 -11.79
C CYS A 439 -0.32 1.88 -12.65
N TRP A 440 0.45 0.91 -12.14
CA TRP A 440 0.70 -0.36 -12.81
C TRP A 440 -0.59 -1.18 -13.00
N ILE A 441 -1.38 -1.37 -11.93
CA ILE A 441 -2.68 -2.06 -12.00
C ILE A 441 -3.63 -1.34 -12.98
N SER A 442 -3.77 -0.02 -12.88
CA SER A 442 -4.62 0.75 -13.79
C SER A 442 -4.14 0.71 -15.24
N ALA A 443 -2.83 0.65 -15.48
CA ALA A 443 -2.28 0.47 -16.83
C ALA A 443 -2.64 -0.93 -17.37
N THR A 444 -2.34 -2.00 -16.64
CA THR A 444 -2.61 -3.38 -17.05
C THR A 444 -4.10 -3.62 -17.35
N VAL A 445 -5.01 -3.10 -16.50
CA VAL A 445 -6.46 -3.24 -16.69
C VAL A 445 -6.95 -2.45 -17.91
N LEU A 446 -6.67 -1.14 -17.95
CA LEU A 446 -7.22 -0.27 -18.99
C LEU A 446 -6.58 -0.53 -20.36
N GLU A 447 -5.30 -0.92 -20.40
CA GLU A 447 -4.61 -1.29 -21.64
C GLU A 447 -5.23 -2.54 -22.28
N MET A 448 -5.76 -3.49 -21.48
CA MET A 448 -6.41 -4.68 -22.02
C MET A 448 -7.84 -4.38 -22.50
N MET A 449 -8.67 -3.78 -21.64
CA MET A 449 -10.08 -3.53 -21.95
C MET A 449 -10.26 -2.60 -23.17
N LEU A 450 -9.44 -1.55 -23.30
CA LEU A 450 -9.52 -0.61 -24.42
C LEU A 450 -8.92 -1.20 -25.72
N LYS A 451 -8.02 -2.18 -25.66
CA LYS A 451 -7.47 -2.87 -26.85
C LYS A 451 -8.38 -3.95 -27.41
N GLU A 452 -9.03 -4.73 -26.55
CA GLU A 452 -9.92 -5.81 -27.00
C GLU A 452 -11.28 -5.26 -27.51
N ALA A 453 -11.48 -3.93 -27.46
CA ALA A 453 -12.62 -3.18 -28.01
C ALA A 453 -13.98 -3.67 -27.49
N GLU A 454 -13.99 -4.14 -26.25
CA GLU A 454 -15.18 -4.66 -25.58
C GLU A 454 -16.18 -3.52 -25.34
N LYS A 455 -17.49 -3.83 -25.36
CA LYS A 455 -18.55 -2.84 -25.12
C LYS A 455 -18.81 -2.57 -23.63
N ASP A 456 -17.98 -3.16 -22.77
CA ASP A 456 -18.17 -3.16 -21.33
C ASP A 456 -17.70 -1.84 -20.72
N GLU A 457 -18.34 -1.42 -19.63
CA GLU A 457 -18.10 -0.10 -19.07
C GLU A 457 -16.72 -0.03 -18.37
N VAL A 458 -15.89 0.92 -18.81
CA VAL A 458 -14.51 1.08 -18.33
C VAL A 458 -14.50 1.37 -16.82
N PRO A 459 -13.70 0.64 -16.00
CA PRO A 459 -13.73 0.73 -14.53
C PRO A 459 -13.67 2.15 -13.97
N LYS A 460 -14.64 2.47 -13.11
CA LYS A 460 -14.76 3.77 -12.41
C LYS A 460 -14.37 3.69 -10.95
N THR A 461 -14.62 2.54 -10.31
CA THR A 461 -14.35 2.29 -8.87
C THR A 461 -13.10 1.43 -8.66
N LEU A 462 -12.59 1.39 -7.44
CA LEU A 462 -11.44 0.54 -7.09
C LEU A 462 -11.79 -0.95 -7.15
N THR A 463 -12.99 -1.32 -6.71
CA THR A 463 -13.44 -2.71 -6.75
C THR A 463 -13.50 -3.23 -8.19
N GLN A 464 -14.05 -2.43 -9.11
CA GLN A 464 -14.06 -2.78 -10.54
C GLN A 464 -12.64 -2.99 -11.09
N MET A 465 -11.72 -2.07 -10.80
CA MET A 465 -10.31 -2.19 -11.20
C MET A 465 -9.69 -3.50 -10.69
N TYR A 466 -9.93 -3.89 -9.45
CA TYR A 466 -9.35 -5.11 -8.88
C TYR A 466 -10.03 -6.40 -9.35
N SER A 467 -11.35 -6.40 -9.55
CA SER A 467 -12.08 -7.52 -10.18
C SER A 467 -11.54 -7.79 -11.59
N HIS A 468 -11.44 -6.75 -12.44
CA HIS A 468 -10.84 -6.89 -13.76
C HIS A 468 -9.37 -7.30 -13.70
N PHE A 469 -8.57 -6.75 -12.77
CA PHE A 469 -7.17 -7.15 -12.61
C PHE A 469 -7.02 -8.66 -12.33
N ILE A 470 -7.74 -9.22 -11.35
CA ILE A 470 -7.65 -10.66 -11.03
C ILE A 470 -8.10 -11.53 -12.20
N LEU A 471 -9.20 -11.18 -12.88
CA LEU A 471 -9.65 -11.89 -14.10
C LEU A 471 -8.57 -11.87 -15.20
N ILE A 472 -7.97 -10.70 -15.43
CA ILE A 472 -6.88 -10.51 -16.40
C ILE A 472 -5.68 -11.41 -16.09
N GLN A 473 -5.30 -11.58 -14.83
CA GLN A 473 -4.19 -12.47 -14.46
C GLN A 473 -4.50 -13.94 -14.72
N ILE A 474 -5.73 -14.39 -14.41
CA ILE A 474 -6.16 -15.76 -14.67
C ILE A 474 -6.19 -16.03 -16.19
N ILE A 475 -6.68 -15.07 -16.98
CA ILE A 475 -6.66 -15.12 -18.45
C ILE A 475 -5.21 -15.13 -18.98
N ALA A 476 -4.31 -14.31 -18.43
CA ALA A 476 -2.90 -14.25 -18.83
C ALA A 476 -2.16 -15.56 -18.54
N LYS A 477 -2.35 -16.15 -17.35
CA LYS A 477 -1.88 -17.50 -16.99
C LYS A 477 -2.33 -18.54 -18.02
N ASN A 478 -3.63 -18.58 -18.28
CA ASN A 478 -4.22 -19.61 -19.15
C ASN A 478 -3.77 -19.42 -20.61
N LYS A 479 -3.71 -18.18 -21.14
CA LYS A 479 -3.12 -17.85 -22.45
C LYS A 479 -1.63 -18.27 -22.58
N LYS A 480 -0.86 -18.28 -21.48
CA LYS A 480 0.59 -18.57 -21.47
C LYS A 480 0.93 -20.07 -21.46
N TYR A 481 0.11 -20.92 -20.81
CA TYR A 481 0.42 -22.36 -20.63
C TYR A 481 -0.59 -23.35 -21.23
N ASN A 482 -1.90 -23.02 -21.29
CA ASN A 482 -2.93 -23.94 -21.79
C ASN A 482 -2.98 -23.95 -23.33
N LYS A 483 -1.94 -24.52 -23.96
CA LYS A 483 -1.89 -24.67 -25.41
C LYS A 483 -2.87 -25.76 -25.89
N ALA A 484 -3.94 -25.32 -26.52
CA ALA A 484 -4.81 -26.06 -27.44
C ALA A 484 -5.91 -26.98 -26.85
N THR A 485 -6.65 -26.50 -25.85
CA THR A 485 -8.08 -26.85 -25.69
C THR A 485 -8.91 -25.62 -25.31
N GLU A 486 -10.18 -25.66 -25.73
CA GLU A 486 -11.27 -24.70 -25.48
C GLU A 486 -11.32 -23.41 -26.32
N THR A 487 -12.49 -23.18 -26.92
CA THR A 487 -12.83 -22.04 -27.78
C THR A 487 -13.41 -20.84 -27.02
N ASN A 488 -13.62 -20.96 -25.72
CA ASN A 488 -14.18 -19.92 -24.85
C ASN A 488 -13.10 -19.37 -23.91
N THR A 489 -12.33 -18.37 -24.35
CA THR A 489 -11.19 -17.83 -23.57
C THR A 489 -11.57 -17.00 -22.34
N LYS A 490 -12.84 -17.03 -21.89
CA LYS A 490 -13.40 -16.22 -20.80
C LYS A 490 -13.95 -17.01 -19.61
N GLU A 491 -14.07 -18.34 -19.69
CA GLU A 491 -14.56 -19.16 -18.57
C GLU A 491 -13.38 -19.56 -17.65
N LEU A 492 -13.54 -19.43 -16.33
CA LEU A 492 -12.52 -19.86 -15.36
C LEU A 492 -12.53 -21.39 -15.26
N SER A 493 -11.36 -22.02 -15.20
CA SER A 493 -11.30 -23.45 -14.88
C SER A 493 -11.66 -23.68 -13.40
N GLN A 494 -12.24 -24.83 -13.08
CA GLN A 494 -12.62 -25.17 -11.69
C GLN A 494 -11.42 -25.11 -10.74
N SER A 495 -10.23 -25.49 -11.23
CA SER A 495 -8.95 -25.36 -10.52
C SER A 495 -8.55 -23.90 -10.25
N ASP A 496 -8.85 -22.97 -11.17
CA ASP A 496 -8.58 -21.54 -10.96
C ASP A 496 -9.50 -20.95 -9.89
N LYS A 497 -10.80 -21.31 -9.91
CA LYS A 497 -11.76 -20.93 -8.86
C LYS A 497 -11.31 -21.45 -7.50
N GLU A 498 -11.04 -22.76 -7.37
CA GLU A 498 -10.65 -23.35 -6.08
C GLU A 498 -9.40 -22.68 -5.50
N MET A 499 -8.35 -22.52 -6.32
CA MET A 499 -7.08 -21.95 -5.88
C MET A 499 -7.18 -20.47 -5.52
N ILE A 500 -7.90 -19.64 -6.28
CA ILE A 500 -8.16 -18.25 -5.88
C ILE A 500 -8.92 -18.21 -4.55
N LEU A 501 -9.88 -19.10 -4.32
CA LEU A 501 -10.62 -19.14 -3.05
C LEU A 501 -9.73 -19.59 -1.88
N LYS A 502 -8.80 -20.53 -2.09
CA LYS A 502 -7.75 -20.88 -1.10
C LYS A 502 -6.85 -19.67 -0.78
N LEU A 503 -6.38 -18.94 -1.80
CA LEU A 503 -5.59 -17.71 -1.65
C LEU A 503 -6.39 -16.57 -0.98
N SER A 504 -7.70 -16.50 -1.22
CA SER A 504 -8.60 -15.53 -0.60
C SER A 504 -8.79 -15.80 0.89
N LYS A 505 -8.94 -17.07 1.29
CA LYS A 505 -8.93 -17.49 2.70
C LYS A 505 -7.60 -17.10 3.38
N LEU A 506 -6.48 -17.39 2.73
CA LEU A 506 -5.14 -17.02 3.22
C LEU A 506 -5.03 -15.50 3.41
N ALA A 507 -5.43 -14.72 2.41
CA ALA A 507 -5.39 -13.27 2.44
C ALA A 507 -6.17 -12.70 3.63
N PHE A 508 -7.39 -13.21 3.87
CA PHE A 508 -8.23 -12.82 5.00
C PHE A 508 -7.58 -13.16 6.36
N GLN A 509 -7.11 -14.41 6.54
CA GLN A 509 -6.47 -14.83 7.79
C GLN A 509 -5.19 -14.04 8.09
N GLN A 510 -4.35 -13.77 7.08
CA GLN A 510 -3.14 -12.99 7.28
C GLN A 510 -3.42 -11.50 7.49
N LEU A 511 -4.50 -10.96 6.89
CA LEU A 511 -4.97 -9.60 7.16
C LEU A 511 -5.43 -9.44 8.61
N GLN A 512 -6.21 -10.40 9.14
CA GLN A 512 -6.60 -10.44 10.56
C GLN A 512 -5.41 -10.58 11.52
N LYS A 513 -4.36 -11.34 11.12
CA LYS A 513 -3.09 -11.44 11.87
C LYS A 513 -2.21 -10.16 11.75
N GLY A 514 -2.48 -9.26 10.82
CA GLY A 514 -1.63 -8.10 10.50
C GLY A 514 -0.34 -8.44 9.71
N ASN A 515 -0.26 -9.65 9.14
CA ASN A 515 0.93 -10.17 8.46
C ASN A 515 0.99 -9.76 6.97
N LEU A 516 2.17 -9.30 6.53
CA LEU A 516 2.51 -9.15 5.09
C LEU A 516 3.25 -10.36 4.50
N ILE A 517 4.05 -11.04 5.32
CA ILE A 517 4.83 -12.22 4.94
C ILE A 517 4.35 -13.44 5.73
N PHE A 518 4.28 -14.58 5.06
CA PHE A 518 3.76 -15.84 5.58
C PHE A 518 4.56 -17.03 5.01
N TYR A 519 4.43 -18.18 5.65
CA TYR A 519 5.30 -19.34 5.45
C TYR A 519 4.51 -20.56 4.94
N GLU A 520 5.20 -21.66 4.64
CA GLU A 520 4.58 -22.93 4.27
C GLU A 520 3.51 -23.38 5.29
N GLU A 521 3.72 -23.15 6.59
CA GLU A 521 2.74 -23.43 7.64
C GLU A 521 1.40 -22.71 7.41
N ASP A 522 1.45 -21.40 7.12
CA ASP A 522 0.26 -20.59 6.82
C ASP A 522 -0.45 -21.05 5.52
N LEU A 523 0.29 -21.56 4.54
CA LEU A 523 -0.27 -22.12 3.29
C LEU A 523 -1.02 -23.42 3.55
N ARG A 524 -0.41 -24.34 4.32
CA ARG A 524 -1.00 -25.65 4.66
C ARG A 524 -2.27 -25.49 5.52
N ASP A 525 -2.29 -24.54 6.46
CA ASP A 525 -3.49 -24.15 7.21
C ASP A 525 -4.63 -23.64 6.30
N CYS A 526 -4.27 -23.05 5.16
CA CYS A 526 -5.22 -22.60 4.15
C CYS A 526 -5.72 -23.73 3.24
N GLY A 527 -4.99 -24.84 3.12
CA GLY A 527 -5.24 -25.94 2.19
C GLY A 527 -4.51 -25.81 0.86
N LEU A 528 -3.51 -24.92 0.79
CA LEU A 528 -2.56 -24.80 -0.32
C LEU A 528 -1.39 -25.74 -0.07
N ASP A 529 -1.04 -26.56 -1.06
CA ASP A 529 0.26 -27.24 -1.05
C ASP A 529 1.37 -26.27 -1.52
N VAL A 530 2.63 -26.57 -1.16
CA VAL A 530 3.80 -25.86 -1.69
C VAL A 530 3.82 -25.91 -3.21
N THR A 531 3.54 -27.06 -3.83
CA THR A 531 3.60 -27.17 -5.29
C THR A 531 2.53 -26.33 -5.97
N GLU A 532 1.28 -26.32 -5.46
CA GLU A 532 0.21 -25.43 -5.93
C GLU A 532 0.60 -23.94 -5.80
N ALA A 533 1.18 -23.55 -4.66
CA ALA A 533 1.55 -22.17 -4.37
C ALA A 533 2.74 -21.67 -5.19
N SER A 534 3.76 -22.51 -5.39
CA SER A 534 4.93 -22.21 -6.22
C SER A 534 4.59 -22.23 -7.72
N GLU A 535 3.74 -23.16 -8.17
CA GLU A 535 3.17 -23.10 -9.53
C GLU A 535 2.41 -21.78 -9.71
N TYR A 536 1.50 -21.40 -8.80
CA TYR A 536 0.75 -20.16 -8.97
C TYR A 536 1.61 -18.90 -8.84
N SER A 537 2.67 -18.90 -8.04
CA SER A 537 3.68 -17.83 -8.02
C SER A 537 4.33 -17.63 -9.41
N ALA A 538 4.81 -18.73 -10.01
CA ALA A 538 5.44 -18.70 -11.34
C ALA A 538 4.47 -18.33 -12.48
N LEU A 539 3.17 -18.55 -12.26
CA LEU A 539 2.10 -18.30 -13.23
C LEU A 539 1.47 -16.90 -13.09
N CYS A 540 1.28 -16.42 -11.86
CA CYS A 540 0.59 -15.20 -11.47
C CYS A 540 1.44 -14.36 -10.50
N THR A 541 2.67 -14.08 -10.93
CA THR A 541 3.67 -13.24 -10.23
C THR A 541 3.22 -11.76 -10.08
N GLU A 542 2.04 -11.42 -10.61
CA GLU A 542 1.31 -10.15 -10.47
C GLU A 542 0.38 -10.13 -9.24
N ILE A 543 0.03 -11.31 -8.70
CA ILE A 543 -0.82 -11.48 -7.51
C ILE A 543 0.02 -11.89 -6.30
N PHE A 544 0.85 -12.92 -6.49
CA PHE A 544 1.47 -13.70 -5.43
C PHE A 544 2.97 -13.82 -5.69
N LYS A 545 3.78 -13.74 -4.63
CA LYS A 545 5.24 -13.83 -4.69
C LYS A 545 5.75 -14.96 -3.81
N GLU A 546 6.53 -15.81 -4.42
CA GLU A 546 7.46 -16.73 -3.78
C GLU A 546 8.87 -16.16 -3.87
N GLU A 547 9.59 -16.10 -2.75
CA GLU A 547 11.01 -15.75 -2.74
C GLU A 547 11.78 -16.85 -1.99
N SER A 548 12.51 -17.65 -2.77
CA SER A 548 13.35 -18.75 -2.28
C SER A 548 14.61 -18.19 -1.61
N GLY A 549 14.75 -18.40 -0.30
CA GLY A 549 15.98 -18.05 0.39
C GLY A 549 17.17 -18.91 -0.06
N LEU A 550 18.39 -18.47 0.26
CA LEU A 550 19.64 -19.21 0.05
C LEU A 550 19.72 -20.58 0.77
N TYR A 551 18.67 -20.97 1.51
CA TYR A 551 18.63 -22.12 2.41
C TYR A 551 17.39 -23.02 2.24
N GLN A 552 16.72 -22.97 1.08
CA GLN A 552 15.49 -23.75 0.76
C GLN A 552 14.24 -23.40 1.61
N ASP A 553 14.37 -22.76 2.77
CA ASP A 553 13.27 -22.03 3.42
C ASP A 553 12.74 -20.96 2.44
N THR A 554 11.47 -21.09 2.06
CA THR A 554 10.76 -20.17 1.15
C THR A 554 9.84 -19.23 1.92
N VAL A 555 9.83 -17.95 1.53
CA VAL A 555 8.90 -16.94 2.08
C VAL A 555 7.89 -16.53 1.02
N TYR A 556 6.63 -16.38 1.42
CA TYR A 556 5.53 -15.99 0.55
C TYR A 556 4.93 -14.65 0.97
N SER A 557 4.45 -13.88 -0.02
CA SER A 557 3.75 -12.60 0.18
C SER A 557 2.82 -12.30 -1.00
N PHE A 558 1.81 -11.45 -0.81
CA PHE A 558 1.10 -10.85 -1.95
C PHE A 558 1.97 -9.74 -2.56
N VAL A 559 1.81 -9.47 -3.87
CA VAL A 559 2.58 -8.42 -4.56
C VAL A 559 2.37 -7.04 -3.93
N HIS A 560 1.18 -6.80 -3.37
CA HIS A 560 0.85 -5.59 -2.62
C HIS A 560 -0.26 -5.87 -1.59
N LEU A 561 -0.28 -5.11 -0.47
CA LEU A 561 -1.29 -5.23 0.59
C LEU A 561 -2.72 -5.07 0.05
N SER A 562 -2.96 -4.17 -0.90
CA SER A 562 -4.27 -4.00 -1.53
C SER A 562 -4.80 -5.25 -2.25
N ILE A 563 -3.92 -6.12 -2.75
CA ILE A 563 -4.31 -7.40 -3.38
C ILE A 563 -4.73 -8.40 -2.29
N GLN A 564 -4.03 -8.41 -1.15
CA GLN A 564 -4.43 -9.15 0.04
C GLN A 564 -5.79 -8.64 0.59
N GLU A 565 -6.00 -7.33 0.68
CA GLU A 565 -7.29 -6.75 1.11
C GLU A 565 -8.44 -7.06 0.13
N PHE A 566 -8.19 -7.06 -1.18
CA PHE A 566 -9.20 -7.44 -2.18
C PHE A 566 -9.56 -8.92 -2.09
N LEU A 567 -8.57 -9.81 -2.07
CA LEU A 567 -8.80 -11.25 -1.95
C LEU A 567 -9.42 -11.62 -0.59
N ALA A 568 -9.08 -10.91 0.48
CA ALA A 568 -9.75 -11.03 1.76
C ALA A 568 -11.25 -10.66 1.65
N ALA A 569 -11.59 -9.59 0.92
CA ALA A 569 -12.99 -9.19 0.68
C ALA A 569 -13.75 -10.22 -0.17
N VAL A 570 -13.10 -10.81 -1.18
CA VAL A 570 -13.66 -11.95 -1.96
C VAL A 570 -13.97 -13.14 -1.03
N HIS A 571 -13.08 -13.48 -0.09
CA HIS A 571 -13.34 -14.56 0.88
C HIS A 571 -14.51 -14.25 1.83
N ALA A 572 -14.60 -13.01 2.30
CA ALA A 572 -15.68 -12.56 3.18
C ALA A 572 -17.05 -12.64 2.49
N LEU A 573 -17.12 -12.29 1.19
CA LEU A 573 -18.32 -12.44 0.39
C LEU A 573 -18.62 -13.92 0.07
N GLU A 574 -17.67 -14.70 -0.44
CA GLU A 574 -17.92 -16.10 -0.83
C GLU A 574 -18.37 -16.95 0.37
N SER A 575 -17.80 -16.74 1.56
CA SER A 575 -18.22 -17.44 2.78
C SER A 575 -19.68 -17.14 3.18
N CYS A 576 -20.19 -15.95 2.82
CA CYS A 576 -21.60 -15.61 2.95
C CYS A 576 -22.48 -16.31 1.91
N LEU A 577 -22.04 -16.35 0.65
CA LEU A 577 -22.82 -16.86 -0.50
C LEU A 577 -22.92 -18.40 -0.52
N ASP A 578 -21.81 -19.09 -0.22
CA ASP A 578 -21.71 -20.56 -0.18
C ASP A 578 -22.26 -21.12 1.14
N LYS A 579 -21.74 -20.64 2.28
CA LYS A 579 -21.94 -21.29 3.59
C LYS A 579 -22.88 -20.55 4.54
N LYS A 580 -23.21 -19.28 4.23
CA LYS A 580 -23.87 -18.34 5.15
C LYS A 580 -23.12 -18.16 6.47
N GLU A 581 -21.79 -18.24 6.40
CA GLU A 581 -20.90 -18.06 7.55
C GLU A 581 -20.48 -16.60 7.70
N ASN A 582 -20.43 -16.11 8.94
CA ASN A 582 -19.99 -14.75 9.24
C ASN A 582 -18.49 -14.77 9.58
N VAL A 583 -17.64 -14.29 8.68
CA VAL A 583 -16.17 -14.27 8.89
C VAL A 583 -15.71 -13.36 10.05
N PHE A 584 -16.65 -12.65 10.71
CA PHE A 584 -16.44 -11.80 11.87
C PHE A 584 -17.12 -12.28 13.15
N SER A 585 -17.70 -13.48 13.20
CA SER A 585 -18.20 -14.06 14.45
C SER A 585 -17.03 -14.47 15.36
N PRO A 586 -17.06 -14.15 16.66
CA PRO A 586 -16.10 -14.70 17.61
C PRO A 586 -16.24 -16.23 17.70
N THR A 587 -15.14 -16.93 17.96
CA THR A 587 -15.12 -18.40 18.16
C THR A 587 -15.57 -18.77 19.58
N SER A 588 -16.77 -18.35 19.95
CA SER A 588 -17.48 -18.75 21.17
C SER A 588 -18.64 -19.64 20.77
N ASP A 589 -18.66 -20.89 21.26
CA ASP A 589 -19.55 -21.96 20.78
C ASP A 589 -21.06 -21.78 21.14
N ASP A 590 -21.45 -20.64 21.71
CA ASP A 590 -22.74 -20.38 22.36
C ASP A 590 -23.57 -19.23 21.72
N GLU A 591 -23.61 -19.11 20.40
CA GLU A 591 -24.69 -18.38 19.69
C GLU A 591 -25.36 -19.29 18.64
N GLU A 592 -26.69 -19.27 18.56
CA GLU A 592 -27.45 -20.08 17.60
C GLU A 592 -27.12 -19.67 16.15
N LYS A 593 -27.06 -20.65 15.23
CA LYS A 593 -26.82 -20.39 13.79
C LYS A 593 -28.06 -19.76 13.12
N GLU A 594 -28.37 -18.52 13.45
CA GLU A 594 -29.21 -17.67 12.62
C GLU A 594 -28.63 -17.58 11.20
N SER A 595 -29.50 -17.52 10.19
CA SER A 595 -29.07 -17.39 8.80
C SER A 595 -28.59 -15.96 8.52
N ILE A 596 -27.31 -15.72 8.76
CA ILE A 596 -26.61 -14.44 8.53
C ILE A 596 -26.93 -13.89 7.15
N GLN A 597 -27.39 -12.63 7.10
CA GLN A 597 -27.55 -11.90 5.84
C GLN A 597 -26.26 -11.15 5.49
N LEU A 598 -26.08 -10.87 4.20
CA LEU A 598 -24.97 -10.05 3.70
C LEU A 598 -24.95 -8.65 4.35
N SER A 599 -26.12 -8.10 4.67
CA SER A 599 -26.32 -6.87 5.45
C SER A 599 -25.72 -6.92 6.88
N ASP A 600 -25.72 -8.09 7.54
CA ASP A 600 -25.10 -8.26 8.86
C ASP A 600 -23.57 -8.32 8.77
N ILE A 601 -23.03 -8.90 7.70
CA ILE A 601 -21.59 -8.89 7.43
C ILE A 601 -21.12 -7.48 7.09
N HIS A 602 -21.87 -6.72 6.29
CA HIS A 602 -21.59 -5.29 6.06
C HIS A 602 -21.57 -4.50 7.36
N ARG A 603 -22.59 -4.67 8.23
CA ARG A 603 -22.66 -4.01 9.53
C ARG A 603 -21.42 -4.32 10.38
N ARG A 604 -21.08 -5.60 10.55
CA ARG A 604 -19.89 -6.04 11.32
C ARG A 604 -18.57 -5.55 10.72
N ALA A 605 -18.45 -5.49 9.39
CA ALA A 605 -17.25 -4.98 8.71
C ALA A 605 -17.06 -3.47 8.92
N VAL A 606 -18.15 -2.68 8.80
CA VAL A 606 -18.14 -1.24 9.11
C VAL A 606 -17.79 -1.02 10.59
N ASP A 607 -18.44 -1.75 11.50
CA ASP A 607 -18.14 -1.75 12.94
C ASP A 607 -16.65 -1.98 13.25
N GLN A 608 -16.02 -2.97 12.60
CA GLN A 608 -14.60 -3.29 12.80
C GLN A 608 -13.67 -2.24 12.18
N ALA A 609 -13.97 -1.72 10.99
CA ALA A 609 -13.19 -0.65 10.36
C ALA A 609 -13.25 0.66 11.17
N LEU A 610 -14.39 0.99 11.76
CA LEU A 610 -14.53 2.15 12.66
C LEU A 610 -13.85 1.93 14.03
N LYS A 611 -13.82 0.68 14.54
CA LYS A 611 -13.02 0.34 15.73
C LYS A 611 -11.51 0.32 15.46
N SER A 612 -11.11 0.19 14.19
CA SER A 612 -9.70 0.25 13.78
C SER A 612 -9.10 1.63 14.07
N GLU A 613 -8.05 1.68 14.90
CA GLU A 613 -7.31 2.91 15.18
C GLU A 613 -6.55 3.38 13.94
N ASN A 614 -5.74 2.49 13.35
CA ASN A 614 -5.00 2.77 12.12
C ASN A 614 -5.89 2.80 10.87
N GLY A 615 -6.94 1.97 10.79
CA GLY A 615 -7.75 1.79 9.59
C GLY A 615 -7.29 0.65 8.69
N HIS A 616 -6.64 -0.39 9.22
CA HIS A 616 -6.13 -1.54 8.44
C HIS A 616 -7.21 -2.41 7.77
N LEU A 617 -8.50 -2.03 7.91
CA LEU A 617 -9.64 -2.65 7.23
C LEU A 617 -10.33 -1.66 6.27
N ASP A 618 -9.79 -0.45 6.08
CA ASP A 618 -10.44 0.63 5.32
C ASP A 618 -10.63 0.25 3.84
N LEU A 619 -9.61 -0.31 3.18
CA LEU A 619 -9.66 -0.66 1.76
C LEU A 619 -10.28 -2.05 1.55
N PHE A 620 -10.03 -3.00 2.46
CA PHE A 620 -10.86 -4.22 2.59
C PHE A 620 -12.36 -3.89 2.63
N LEU A 621 -12.80 -2.91 3.43
CA LEU A 621 -14.21 -2.52 3.54
C LEU A 621 -14.74 -1.91 2.24
N ARG A 622 -13.95 -1.02 1.59
CA ARG A 622 -14.28 -0.49 0.26
C ARG A 622 -14.52 -1.61 -0.75
N PHE A 623 -13.63 -2.60 -0.80
CA PHE A 623 -13.76 -3.75 -1.69
C PHE A 623 -14.95 -4.65 -1.35
N LEU A 624 -15.14 -5.01 -0.07
CA LEU A 624 -16.26 -5.86 0.36
C LEU A 624 -17.60 -5.24 -0.03
N LEU A 625 -17.77 -3.95 0.21
CA LEU A 625 -19.01 -3.25 -0.11
C LEU A 625 -19.20 -3.06 -1.63
N GLY A 626 -18.14 -2.78 -2.38
CA GLY A 626 -18.21 -2.75 -3.85
C GLY A 626 -18.54 -4.11 -4.46
N LEU A 627 -18.03 -5.21 -3.89
CA LEU A 627 -18.33 -6.59 -4.32
C LEU A 627 -19.77 -7.01 -4.00
N SER A 628 -20.52 -6.23 -3.23
CA SER A 628 -21.93 -6.46 -2.94
C SER A 628 -22.88 -5.89 -4.01
N LEU A 629 -22.35 -5.13 -4.98
CA LEU A 629 -23.09 -4.77 -6.19
C LEU A 629 -23.16 -5.97 -7.14
N GLU A 630 -24.35 -6.30 -7.63
CA GLU A 630 -24.58 -7.42 -8.54
C GLU A 630 -23.75 -7.30 -9.84
N SER A 631 -23.54 -6.08 -10.35
CA SER A 631 -22.64 -5.85 -11.49
C SER A 631 -21.21 -6.35 -11.24
N ASN A 632 -20.69 -6.14 -10.03
CA ASN A 632 -19.34 -6.57 -9.64
C ASN A 632 -19.29 -8.07 -9.28
N GLN A 633 -20.42 -8.66 -8.82
CA GLN A 633 -20.57 -10.10 -8.65
C GLN A 633 -20.63 -10.82 -10.01
N ASN A 634 -21.33 -10.24 -10.99
CA ASN A 634 -21.43 -10.77 -12.34
C ASN A 634 -20.09 -10.74 -13.08
N LEU A 635 -19.24 -9.73 -12.85
CA LEU A 635 -17.83 -9.75 -13.31
C LEU A 635 -17.06 -10.96 -12.75
N LEU A 636 -17.31 -11.34 -11.49
CA LEU A 636 -16.67 -12.48 -10.82
C LEU A 636 -17.54 -13.76 -10.82
N GLN A 637 -18.51 -13.90 -11.74
CA GLN A 637 -19.48 -14.99 -11.72
C GLN A 637 -18.86 -16.40 -11.86
N GLY A 638 -17.69 -16.51 -12.50
CA GLY A 638 -16.92 -17.76 -12.59
C GLY A 638 -16.03 -18.05 -11.36
N LEU A 639 -15.92 -17.11 -10.42
CA LEU A 639 -15.15 -17.25 -9.17
C LEU A 639 -16.07 -17.36 -7.95
N LEU A 640 -17.13 -16.56 -7.87
CA LEU A 640 -18.10 -16.58 -6.77
C LEU A 640 -19.10 -17.72 -6.93
N THR A 641 -19.83 -18.03 -5.87
CA THR A 641 -20.91 -19.03 -5.85
C THR A 641 -22.23 -18.34 -6.09
N GLN A 642 -22.91 -18.71 -7.18
CA GLN A 642 -24.19 -18.12 -7.58
C GLN A 642 -25.31 -18.57 -6.63
N THR A 643 -25.51 -17.80 -5.55
CA THR A 643 -26.76 -17.85 -4.79
C THR A 643 -27.92 -17.45 -5.71
N GLY A 644 -29.06 -18.16 -5.63
CA GLY A 644 -30.30 -17.79 -6.33
C GLY A 644 -30.99 -16.54 -5.76
N SER A 645 -30.20 -15.52 -5.39
CA SER A 645 -30.66 -14.20 -4.96
C SER A 645 -31.31 -13.50 -6.15
N THR A 646 -32.48 -12.89 -5.95
CA THR A 646 -33.04 -11.97 -6.95
C THR A 646 -32.33 -10.62 -6.85
N THR A 647 -32.23 -9.90 -7.97
CA THR A 647 -31.70 -8.52 -8.05
C THR A 647 -32.19 -7.65 -6.88
N GLN A 648 -33.50 -7.68 -6.66
CA GLN A 648 -34.24 -6.99 -5.60
C GLN A 648 -33.72 -7.26 -4.18
N THR A 649 -33.19 -8.45 -3.90
CA THR A 649 -32.65 -8.82 -2.57
C THR A 649 -31.26 -8.21 -2.36
N ASN A 650 -30.47 -8.11 -3.42
CA ASN A 650 -29.18 -7.42 -3.40
C ASN A 650 -29.38 -5.89 -3.30
N GLU A 651 -30.32 -5.32 -4.06
CA GLU A 651 -30.73 -3.91 -3.98
C GLU A 651 -31.17 -3.51 -2.56
N GLU A 652 -32.07 -4.27 -1.94
CA GLU A 652 -32.55 -3.99 -0.57
C GLU A 652 -31.43 -4.17 0.49
N THR A 653 -30.44 -5.01 0.21
CA THR A 653 -29.23 -5.17 1.05
C THR A 653 -28.32 -3.94 0.93
N VAL A 654 -28.08 -3.46 -0.29
CA VAL A 654 -27.32 -2.23 -0.57
C VAL A 654 -28.01 -1.04 0.08
N GLU A 655 -29.32 -0.87 -0.08
CA GLU A 655 -30.07 0.27 0.46
C GLU A 655 -30.01 0.34 2.01
N ARG A 656 -30.18 -0.81 2.70
CA ARG A 656 -29.97 -0.90 4.16
C ARG A 656 -28.54 -0.50 4.56
N THR A 657 -27.56 -0.92 3.78
CA THR A 657 -26.13 -0.65 4.04
C THR A 657 -25.79 0.82 3.83
N VAL A 658 -26.29 1.41 2.75
CA VAL A 658 -26.17 2.84 2.43
C VAL A 658 -26.80 3.69 3.54
N ARG A 659 -27.99 3.32 4.05
CA ARG A 659 -28.58 3.97 5.24
C ARG A 659 -27.69 3.86 6.48
N TYR A 660 -27.17 2.67 6.79
CA TYR A 660 -26.29 2.47 7.94
C TYR A 660 -24.98 3.28 7.85
N LEU A 661 -24.34 3.33 6.67
CA LEU A 661 -23.18 4.20 6.41
C LEU A 661 -23.53 5.68 6.61
N SER A 662 -24.70 6.10 6.12
CA SER A 662 -25.19 7.48 6.23
C SER A 662 -25.39 7.93 7.68
N ASP A 663 -25.81 7.03 8.57
CA ASP A 663 -25.96 7.34 9.99
C ASP A 663 -24.61 7.36 10.72
N ASN A 664 -23.69 6.45 10.39
CA ASN A 664 -22.31 6.49 10.92
C ASN A 664 -21.55 7.77 10.53
N ILE A 665 -21.79 8.32 9.33
CA ILE A 665 -21.23 9.61 8.86
C ILE A 665 -21.70 10.81 9.73
N LYS A 666 -22.88 10.73 10.35
CA LYS A 666 -23.42 11.79 11.21
C LYS A 666 -22.76 11.79 12.60
N GLU A 667 -22.51 10.60 13.14
CA GLU A 667 -22.00 10.41 14.50
C GLU A 667 -20.47 10.41 14.62
N GLU A 668 -19.74 9.91 13.62
CA GLU A 668 -18.27 9.79 13.69
C GLU A 668 -17.56 11.16 13.81
N SER A 669 -16.42 11.12 14.50
CA SER A 669 -15.58 12.22 14.96
C SER A 669 -14.23 12.35 14.24
N SER A 670 -13.69 11.26 13.67
CA SER A 670 -12.48 11.29 12.82
C SER A 670 -12.83 11.68 11.38
N PRO A 671 -12.25 12.78 10.84
CA PRO A 671 -12.40 13.11 9.43
C PRO A 671 -11.98 11.96 8.50
N GLU A 672 -10.96 11.21 8.87
CA GLU A 672 -10.35 10.13 8.08
C GLU A 672 -11.30 8.94 7.95
N ARG A 673 -11.98 8.58 9.04
CA ARG A 673 -13.04 7.56 9.02
C ARG A 673 -14.26 8.01 8.24
N ILE A 674 -14.74 9.25 8.43
CA ILE A 674 -15.85 9.82 7.67
C ILE A 674 -15.52 9.79 6.15
N ILE A 675 -14.31 10.17 5.78
CA ILE A 675 -13.81 10.08 4.42
C ILE A 675 -13.85 8.64 3.91
N ASN A 676 -13.41 7.66 4.70
CA ASN A 676 -13.49 6.25 4.30
C ASN A 676 -14.93 5.80 4.05
N LEU A 677 -15.89 6.18 4.89
CA LEU A 677 -17.32 5.87 4.70
C LEU A 677 -17.89 6.49 3.41
N PHE A 678 -17.44 7.69 3.01
CA PHE A 678 -17.82 8.27 1.72
C PHE A 678 -17.24 7.49 0.52
N HIS A 679 -16.02 6.96 0.61
CA HIS A 679 -15.50 6.06 -0.42
C HIS A 679 -16.29 4.75 -0.49
N CYS A 680 -16.73 4.21 0.65
CA CYS A 680 -17.62 3.06 0.69
C CYS A 680 -18.97 3.33 -0.01
N LEU A 681 -19.54 4.52 0.15
CA LEU A 681 -20.74 4.94 -0.61
C LEU A 681 -20.48 5.02 -2.13
N ASN A 682 -19.29 5.49 -2.54
CA ASN A 682 -18.88 5.52 -3.96
C ASN A 682 -18.67 4.12 -4.55
N GLU A 683 -18.07 3.18 -3.81
CA GLU A 683 -17.94 1.78 -4.26
C GLU A 683 -19.31 1.06 -4.33
N LEU A 684 -20.28 1.46 -3.50
CA LEU A 684 -21.69 1.04 -3.60
C LEU A 684 -22.49 1.78 -4.70
N GLY A 685 -21.84 2.63 -5.50
CA GLY A 685 -22.50 3.39 -6.57
C GLY A 685 -23.52 4.43 -6.09
N ALA A 686 -23.59 4.70 -4.78
CA ALA A 686 -24.55 5.61 -4.15
C ALA A 686 -24.17 7.10 -4.35
N ASN A 687 -23.65 7.45 -5.53
CA ASN A 687 -23.10 8.75 -5.85
C ASN A 687 -24.17 9.85 -5.81
N SER A 688 -25.41 9.56 -6.21
CA SER A 688 -26.54 10.46 -6.02
C SER A 688 -26.76 10.80 -4.54
N LEU A 689 -26.61 9.85 -3.61
CA LEU A 689 -26.72 10.15 -2.19
C LEU A 689 -25.51 10.94 -1.67
N VAL A 690 -24.31 10.74 -2.22
CA VAL A 690 -23.14 11.58 -1.92
C VAL A 690 -23.35 13.01 -2.45
N GLU A 691 -24.01 13.17 -3.59
CA GLU A 691 -24.43 14.46 -4.14
C GLU A 691 -25.59 15.09 -3.35
N ASP A 692 -26.59 14.33 -2.91
CA ASP A 692 -27.69 14.78 -2.03
C ASP A 692 -27.16 15.19 -0.65
N MET A 693 -26.20 14.45 -0.10
CA MET A 693 -25.48 14.85 1.12
C MET A 693 -24.66 16.12 0.86
N GLN A 694 -23.88 16.19 -0.22
CA GLN A 694 -23.12 17.40 -0.54
C GLN A 694 -24.03 18.61 -0.73
N THR A 695 -25.15 18.50 -1.45
CA THR A 695 -26.10 19.61 -1.69
C THR A 695 -26.88 19.98 -0.44
N SER A 696 -27.27 19.00 0.39
CA SER A 696 -27.92 19.25 1.68
C SER A 696 -26.96 19.82 2.74
N LEU A 697 -25.65 19.55 2.64
CA LEU A 697 -24.60 20.19 3.42
C LEU A 697 -24.21 21.59 2.86
N ARG A 698 -24.20 21.77 1.53
CA ARG A 698 -24.04 23.07 0.83
C ARG A 698 -25.18 24.04 1.16
N SER A 699 -26.39 23.53 1.40
CA SER A 699 -27.61 24.33 1.66
C SER A 699 -28.04 24.40 3.14
N GLY A 700 -27.40 23.64 4.03
CA GLY A 700 -27.81 23.52 5.45
C GLY A 700 -29.08 22.70 5.69
N THR A 701 -29.72 22.17 4.65
CA THR A 701 -31.04 21.50 4.73
C THR A 701 -31.00 20.16 5.48
N LEU A 702 -29.83 19.50 5.60
CA LEU A 702 -29.74 18.15 6.19
C LEU A 702 -30.00 18.12 7.71
N SER A 703 -29.87 19.25 8.42
CA SER A 703 -30.30 19.37 9.82
C SER A 703 -30.32 20.83 10.29
N GLU A 704 -31.19 21.15 11.25
CA GLU A 704 -31.11 22.40 12.04
C GLU A 704 -29.89 22.44 12.99
N THR A 705 -28.96 21.46 12.90
CA THR A 705 -27.80 21.32 13.77
C THR A 705 -26.52 21.86 13.13
N ARG A 706 -25.63 22.36 13.99
CA ARG A 706 -24.36 23.00 13.60
C ARG A 706 -23.30 21.96 13.24
N LEU A 707 -22.72 22.04 12.04
CA LEU A 707 -21.69 21.11 11.59
C LEU A 707 -20.45 21.18 12.50
N LYS A 708 -19.96 20.01 12.93
CA LYS A 708 -18.77 19.88 13.77
C LYS A 708 -17.50 20.07 12.92
N PRO A 709 -16.39 20.59 13.47
CA PRO A 709 -15.16 20.84 12.70
C PRO A 709 -14.63 19.62 11.92
N HIS A 710 -14.76 18.40 12.44
CA HIS A 710 -14.34 17.18 11.73
C HIS A 710 -15.20 16.86 10.50
N GLN A 711 -16.51 17.10 10.56
CA GLN A 711 -17.41 16.99 9.39
C GLN A 711 -17.02 18.03 8.34
N CYS A 712 -16.68 19.25 8.74
CA CYS A 712 -16.14 20.29 7.84
C CYS A 712 -14.83 19.84 7.15
N SER A 713 -13.93 19.13 7.84
CA SER A 713 -12.73 18.55 7.22
C SER A 713 -13.03 17.46 6.19
N ALA A 714 -14.00 16.57 6.46
CA ALA A 714 -14.39 15.52 5.52
C ALA A 714 -15.15 16.09 4.30
N LEU A 715 -16.04 17.06 4.51
CA LEU A 715 -16.73 17.79 3.44
C LEU A 715 -15.77 18.60 2.58
N ALA A 716 -14.80 19.29 3.20
CA ALA A 716 -13.72 19.97 2.48
C ALA A 716 -12.89 19.00 1.63
N TYR A 717 -12.69 17.75 2.07
CA TYR A 717 -12.08 16.73 1.22
C TYR A 717 -12.96 16.39 0.01
N LEU A 718 -14.25 16.08 0.19
CA LEU A 718 -15.15 15.76 -0.92
C LEU A 718 -15.20 16.86 -1.98
N LEU A 719 -15.34 18.13 -1.55
CA LEU A 719 -15.40 19.28 -2.46
C LEU A 719 -14.04 19.58 -3.15
N LEU A 720 -12.94 19.02 -2.63
CA LEU A 720 -11.61 19.03 -3.27
C LEU A 720 -11.28 17.75 -4.06
N MET A 721 -12.18 16.77 -4.01
CA MET A 721 -12.15 15.54 -4.78
C MET A 721 -13.13 15.58 -5.96
N SER A 722 -14.12 16.47 -5.94
CA SER A 722 -14.91 16.75 -7.14
C SER A 722 -14.05 17.35 -8.25
N GLU A 723 -14.38 16.99 -9.49
CA GLU A 723 -13.89 17.63 -10.71
C GLU A 723 -14.77 18.84 -11.10
N GLU A 724 -15.93 19.00 -10.45
CA GLU A 724 -16.80 20.18 -10.55
C GLU A 724 -16.06 21.43 -10.05
N VAL A 725 -15.80 22.37 -10.96
CA VAL A 725 -15.41 23.73 -10.57
C VAL A 725 -16.68 24.48 -10.17
N LEU A 726 -16.84 24.71 -8.87
CA LEU A 726 -18.00 25.40 -8.31
C LEU A 726 -18.11 26.82 -8.90
N GLU A 727 -19.28 27.22 -9.42
CA GLU A 727 -19.49 28.61 -9.84
C GLU A 727 -19.35 29.56 -8.62
N GLU A 728 -19.91 29.15 -7.48
CA GLU A 728 -19.90 29.90 -6.23
C GLU A 728 -19.67 28.96 -5.03
N PHE A 729 -18.96 29.48 -4.03
CA PHE A 729 -18.76 28.88 -2.72
C PHE A 729 -19.01 29.96 -1.65
N ASP A 730 -20.22 30.02 -1.11
CA ASP A 730 -20.53 30.81 0.10
C ASP A 730 -20.17 29.98 1.33
N LEU A 731 -19.26 30.49 2.15
CA LEU A 731 -18.81 29.82 3.36
C LEU A 731 -19.85 29.87 4.49
N LYS A 732 -20.77 30.85 4.51
CA LYS A 732 -21.78 31.00 5.57
C LYS A 732 -22.81 29.87 5.59
N THR A 733 -23.15 29.30 4.44
CA THR A 733 -24.24 28.29 4.33
C THR A 733 -23.96 27.02 5.14
N TYR A 734 -22.69 26.70 5.37
CA TYR A 734 -22.22 25.51 6.07
C TYR A 734 -22.35 25.55 7.62
N ASN A 735 -23.20 26.43 8.19
CA ASN A 735 -23.61 26.51 9.61
C ASN A 735 -22.66 25.83 10.62
N THR A 736 -21.50 26.43 10.89
CA THR A 736 -20.45 25.80 11.71
C THR A 736 -19.80 26.79 12.70
N SER A 737 -18.58 26.50 13.12
CA SER A 737 -17.73 27.30 13.99
C SER A 737 -16.55 27.88 13.21
N GLU A 738 -15.84 28.82 13.80
CA GLU A 738 -14.71 29.49 13.13
C GLU A 738 -13.61 28.47 12.74
N GLU A 739 -13.48 27.39 13.50
CA GLU A 739 -12.61 26.25 13.18
C GLU A 739 -13.13 25.43 11.99
N GLY A 740 -14.45 25.19 11.92
CA GLY A 740 -15.09 24.53 10.78
C GLY A 740 -14.96 25.36 9.49
N TYR A 741 -15.15 26.68 9.59
CA TYR A 741 -14.89 27.62 8.50
C TYR A 741 -13.42 27.57 8.05
N GLN A 742 -12.46 27.65 8.98
CA GLN A 742 -11.03 27.53 8.67
C GLN A 742 -10.66 26.18 8.02
N ARG A 743 -11.35 25.09 8.37
CA ARG A 743 -11.19 23.75 7.75
C ARG A 743 -11.85 23.65 6.36
N LEU A 744 -12.84 24.48 6.05
CA LEU A 744 -13.52 24.58 4.74
C LEU A 744 -12.83 25.54 3.75
N LEU A 745 -12.08 26.55 4.22
CA LEU A 745 -11.31 27.48 3.36
C LEU A 745 -10.50 26.84 2.21
N PRO A 746 -9.90 25.64 2.35
CA PRO A 746 -9.21 25.00 1.23
C PRO A 746 -10.06 24.80 -0.03
N VAL A 747 -11.40 24.71 0.08
CA VAL A 747 -12.36 24.57 -1.03
C VAL A 747 -12.38 25.79 -1.96
N VAL A 748 -11.94 26.97 -1.49
CA VAL A 748 -11.82 28.18 -2.31
C VAL A 748 -10.93 27.95 -3.55
N LYS A 749 -10.02 26.96 -3.54
CA LYS A 749 -9.20 26.60 -4.71
C LYS A 749 -9.95 25.87 -5.84
N THR A 750 -11.18 25.41 -5.63
CA THR A 750 -12.01 24.73 -6.65
C THR A 750 -13.25 25.53 -7.08
N CYS A 751 -13.39 26.79 -6.64
CA CYS A 751 -14.50 27.67 -7.04
C CYS A 751 -14.06 28.84 -7.94
N LYS A 752 -15.00 29.42 -8.70
CA LYS A 752 -14.82 30.67 -9.45
C LYS A 752 -15.13 31.90 -8.61
N ARG A 753 -16.17 31.86 -7.76
CA ARG A 753 -16.47 32.87 -6.74
C ARG A 753 -16.42 32.27 -5.34
N ALA A 754 -15.78 32.98 -4.40
CA ALA A 754 -15.83 32.68 -2.98
C ALA A 754 -16.47 33.85 -2.22
N LEU A 755 -17.58 33.60 -1.53
CA LEU A 755 -18.22 34.56 -0.62
C LEU A 755 -17.82 34.17 0.80
N LEU A 756 -16.90 34.93 1.39
CA LEU A 756 -16.36 34.66 2.73
C LEU A 756 -16.70 35.79 3.71
N ASP A 757 -17.65 36.65 3.37
CA ASP A 757 -18.01 37.81 4.18
C ASP A 757 -18.65 37.42 5.51
N GLY A 758 -18.32 38.16 6.58
CA GLY A 758 -18.86 37.92 7.93
C GLY A 758 -18.44 36.60 8.61
N CYS A 759 -17.60 35.79 7.98
CA CYS A 759 -17.15 34.47 8.48
C CYS A 759 -16.12 34.53 9.62
N LYS A 760 -15.90 35.72 10.22
CA LYS A 760 -14.91 36.02 11.28
C LYS A 760 -13.50 35.46 10.98
N LEU A 761 -13.13 35.50 9.70
CA LEU A 761 -11.78 35.15 9.27
C LEU A 761 -10.75 36.09 9.89
N THR A 762 -9.54 35.59 10.06
CA THR A 762 -8.41 36.30 10.69
C THR A 762 -7.20 36.30 9.77
N TYR A 763 -6.08 36.92 10.17
CA TYR A 763 -4.84 36.88 9.39
C TYR A 763 -4.39 35.44 9.02
N LYS A 764 -4.70 34.42 9.83
CA LYS A 764 -4.38 33.00 9.56
C LYS A 764 -5.16 32.45 8.36
N SER A 765 -6.37 32.95 8.16
CA SER A 765 -7.20 32.65 6.99
C SER A 765 -6.58 33.26 5.73
N CYS A 766 -5.98 34.45 5.83
CA CYS A 766 -5.19 35.07 4.74
C CYS A 766 -3.96 34.22 4.38
N GLU A 767 -3.25 33.63 5.35
CA GLU A 767 -2.13 32.71 5.07
C GLU A 767 -2.58 31.50 4.24
N THR A 768 -3.81 31.01 4.46
CA THR A 768 -4.43 29.97 3.62
C THR A 768 -4.80 30.49 2.23
N LEU A 769 -5.49 31.63 2.12
CA LEU A 769 -5.94 32.18 0.84
C LEU A 769 -4.78 32.58 -0.10
N VAL A 770 -3.73 33.22 0.43
CA VAL A 770 -2.52 33.57 -0.33
C VAL A 770 -1.89 32.35 -0.99
N SER A 771 -1.83 31.22 -0.28
CA SER A 771 -1.30 29.97 -0.83
C SER A 771 -2.23 29.29 -1.84
N ILE A 772 -3.52 29.60 -1.84
CA ILE A 772 -4.45 29.21 -2.92
C ILE A 772 -4.15 30.04 -4.17
N HIS A 773 -3.92 31.35 -4.04
CA HIS A 773 -3.57 32.24 -5.18
C HIS A 773 -2.22 31.89 -5.84
N GLN A 774 -1.34 31.18 -5.12
CA GLN A 774 -0.09 30.62 -5.64
C GLN A 774 -0.26 29.28 -6.40
N THR A 775 -1.47 28.73 -6.47
CA THR A 775 -1.75 27.46 -7.16
C THR A 775 -1.90 27.68 -8.67
N PRO A 776 -1.08 27.05 -9.53
CA PRO A 776 -1.22 27.16 -10.98
C PRO A 776 -2.62 26.75 -11.44
N ASN A 777 -3.21 27.52 -12.36
CA ASN A 777 -4.56 27.32 -12.90
C ASN A 777 -5.69 27.36 -11.86
N CYS A 778 -5.52 28.06 -10.73
CA CYS A 778 -6.63 28.29 -9.80
C CYS A 778 -7.83 28.97 -10.52
N PRO A 779 -9.06 28.43 -10.42
CA PRO A 779 -10.22 28.94 -11.15
C PRO A 779 -10.77 30.28 -10.60
N LEU A 780 -10.41 30.65 -9.37
CA LEU A 780 -10.95 31.78 -8.62
C LEU A 780 -10.80 33.12 -9.36
N ARG A 781 -11.91 33.85 -9.49
CA ARG A 781 -12.04 35.17 -10.13
C ARG A 781 -12.61 36.22 -9.18
N GLU A 782 -13.53 35.84 -8.31
CA GLU A 782 -14.24 36.75 -7.40
C GLU A 782 -14.06 36.27 -5.96
N LEU A 783 -13.61 37.16 -5.07
CA LEU A 783 -13.37 36.87 -3.65
C LEU A 783 -13.94 38.02 -2.81
N ASP A 784 -14.92 37.73 -1.96
CA ASP A 784 -15.45 38.67 -0.97
C ASP A 784 -14.92 38.32 0.43
N LEU A 785 -14.26 39.29 1.08
CA LEU A 785 -13.72 39.20 2.43
C LEU A 785 -14.33 40.23 3.38
N SER A 786 -15.42 40.89 3.00
CA SER A 786 -16.11 41.93 3.77
C SER A 786 -16.45 41.49 5.20
N TYR A 787 -16.48 42.45 6.14
CA TYR A 787 -16.90 42.21 7.54
C TYR A 787 -16.08 41.15 8.31
N ASN A 788 -14.83 40.87 7.90
CA ASN A 788 -13.87 40.03 8.64
C ASN A 788 -12.78 40.90 9.31
N ASP A 789 -12.27 40.47 10.47
CA ASP A 789 -11.17 41.15 11.16
C ASP A 789 -9.81 40.52 10.80
N LEU A 790 -9.33 40.89 9.60
CA LEU A 790 -8.11 40.34 9.02
C LEU A 790 -6.82 40.94 9.60
N GLU A 791 -6.94 42.04 10.36
CA GLU A 791 -5.84 42.92 10.79
C GLU A 791 -4.98 43.51 9.65
N ASP A 792 -4.16 44.48 10.02
CA ASP A 792 -3.03 45.01 9.25
C ASP A 792 -2.10 43.90 8.71
N ARG A 793 -2.03 42.75 9.40
CA ARG A 793 -1.25 41.57 9.01
C ARG A 793 -1.89 40.79 7.87
N GLY A 794 -3.19 40.51 7.93
CA GLY A 794 -3.91 39.77 6.89
C GLY A 794 -3.93 40.52 5.56
N VAL A 795 -4.14 41.84 5.61
CA VAL A 795 -4.08 42.70 4.40
C VAL A 795 -2.69 42.63 3.75
N LYS A 796 -1.60 42.76 4.52
CA LYS A 796 -0.22 42.66 3.99
C LYS A 796 0.06 41.30 3.35
N LEU A 797 -0.44 40.22 3.94
CA LEU A 797 -0.33 38.87 3.35
C LEU A 797 -1.10 38.79 2.03
N LEU A 798 -2.36 39.24 1.99
CA LEU A 798 -3.18 39.25 0.78
C LEU A 798 -2.54 40.05 -0.35
N CYS A 799 -1.98 41.23 -0.07
CA CYS A 799 -1.23 42.01 -1.06
C CYS A 799 -0.10 41.21 -1.72
N VAL A 800 0.70 40.47 -0.93
CA VAL A 800 1.76 39.60 -1.48
C VAL A 800 1.17 38.50 -2.39
N GLY A 801 0.05 37.88 -1.97
CA GLY A 801 -0.65 36.88 -2.79
C GLY A 801 -1.21 37.44 -4.11
N LEU A 802 -1.75 38.66 -4.09
CA LEU A 802 -2.30 39.35 -5.26
C LEU A 802 -1.21 39.81 -6.25
N THR A 803 -0.01 40.13 -5.76
CA THR A 803 1.15 40.45 -6.63
C THR A 803 1.77 39.23 -7.33
N ASN A 804 1.28 38.01 -7.07
CA ASN A 804 1.80 36.81 -7.71
C ASN A 804 1.32 36.71 -9.17
N PRO A 805 2.20 36.43 -10.16
CA PRO A 805 1.81 36.26 -11.56
C PRO A 805 0.82 35.12 -11.86
N LEU A 806 0.57 34.22 -10.90
CA LEU A 806 -0.44 33.17 -10.98
C LEU A 806 -1.82 33.60 -10.43
N CYS A 807 -1.92 34.77 -9.81
CA CYS A 807 -3.18 35.25 -9.26
C CYS A 807 -4.20 35.53 -10.37
N ASN A 808 -5.36 34.89 -10.29
CA ASN A 808 -6.39 34.89 -11.32
C ASN A 808 -7.59 35.80 -10.99
N ILE A 809 -7.56 36.47 -9.84
CA ILE A 809 -8.65 37.31 -9.31
C ILE A 809 -8.86 38.55 -10.18
N GLN A 810 -10.14 38.84 -10.45
CA GLN A 810 -10.64 39.99 -11.19
C GLN A 810 -11.39 40.96 -10.26
N THR A 811 -12.08 40.42 -9.24
CA THR A 811 -12.82 41.19 -8.24
C THR A 811 -12.40 40.74 -6.84
N LEU A 812 -11.99 41.69 -6.02
CA LEU A 812 -11.77 41.52 -4.57
C LEU A 812 -12.62 42.57 -3.85
N VAL A 813 -13.34 42.15 -2.80
CA VAL A 813 -14.17 43.01 -1.94
C VAL A 813 -13.65 42.92 -0.51
#